data_AF-A0A7X4HB43-F1
#
_entry.id   AF-A0A7X4HB43-F1
#
_cell.length_a   1.000
_cell.length_b   1.000
_cell.length_c   1.000
_cell.angle_alpha   90.00
_cell.angle_beta   90.00
_cell.angle_gamma   90.00
#
_symmetry.space_group_name_H-M   'P 1'
#
loop_
_entity.id
_entity.type
_entity.pdbx_description
1 polymer ?
#
loop_
_entity_poly.entity_id
_entity_poly.type
_entity_poly.pdbx_seq_one_letter_code
_entity_poly.pdbx_strand_id
1 'polypeptide(L)'
;MSEITGAIDLSKIPEEEFDPDLDLRAAVVRDGAVLGSTVVKAGNRREPLRFAVQFDAPLLPGATLPCPVRLVIGPNVGDLELLGIDTLNHVVDLAGQRSDTDDGGDATPGEPAGASASYEVKVDVGVLAVDIAIYHCWLFCCRTYTLRGRVVCRRWHYNPATGHWSFCDEPVPGATVEAYDVDRFFFWYHRDLIKSAVTDINGNFVITFRWCCLRWRPWLLQSWAVDHELINQIQNLLTRYRIPLPPVPPPPSPDPLYLQQLAAHATRSGAMPSARTQVGQGVPDNAMSAEALLAVLPPSPELAALHIWPWWDRNDCAPDVVFRVTQPCGGTVRVIRNESNAQTRWDIPANLHVTLLANDLACCLPVCYDPDCPECLQVTFVGCVDTSQIGAADLPPVPPLPDLRGYAYTAMPSPDDRPFYGSLRIRGGVGSDVDYVKVQISRDGGVWTDLPPPAFEGFQRNYWDGSGQAVEPAPAFTPIVKNGQTVMITRQHYEALHPAIPRFGGQVIWYDPDTLFYFDTTANPAITPDALYQLRFIGYSADAADNLILGSARVLPGCGQQEAQKVFIRVDNQAMVHPAPTALHPCGPGTVHDCTNEPDCYIRRICVNEGTAGEYCISACDMVRLSASDTLTVHFSATVPATVQDGHLGGYTLFAEYGVAQTFQIGTGVHGAFSADPTFEVGPTYLEALSQGAPRPHWYGGHYKVTLRGSDFDRCCAYILRLKAWKRTANCGAPSLTHFNEFEVAFTILRPELCPDVCPEPDENKG
;
A
#
# COMPACT_ATOMS: atom_id res chain seq x y z
N MET A 1 -44.65 -7.71 38.77
CA MET A 1 -43.20 -7.76 38.53
C MET A 1 -42.56 -8.09 39.88
N SER A 2 -41.82 -9.19 39.98
CA SER A 2 -41.25 -9.63 41.26
C SER A 2 -40.01 -8.82 41.61
N GLU A 3 -39.69 -8.72 42.90
CA GLU A 3 -38.58 -7.92 43.42
C GLU A 3 -37.81 -8.69 44.50
N ILE A 4 -36.47 -8.72 44.38
CA ILE A 4 -35.58 -9.20 45.44
C ILE A 4 -34.81 -7.99 45.98
N THR A 5 -34.90 -7.75 47.29
CA THR A 5 -34.16 -6.71 48.01
C THR A 5 -33.14 -7.33 48.96
N GLY A 6 -32.04 -6.62 49.24
CA GLY A 6 -31.08 -7.03 50.25
C GLY A 6 -29.96 -6.00 50.44
N ALA A 7 -28.92 -6.39 51.18
CA ALA A 7 -27.70 -5.59 51.31
C ALA A 7 -26.42 -6.43 51.16
N ILE A 8 -25.38 -5.86 50.56
CA ILE A 8 -24.06 -6.48 50.39
C ILE A 8 -23.14 -5.96 51.49
N ASP A 9 -22.53 -6.85 52.25
CA ASP A 9 -21.56 -6.52 53.30
C ASP A 9 -20.12 -6.76 52.81
N LEU A 10 -19.36 -5.66 52.72
CA LEU A 10 -17.94 -5.63 52.34
C LEU A 10 -17.01 -5.36 53.55
N SER A 11 -17.53 -5.37 54.78
CA SER A 11 -16.77 -5.00 55.98
C SER A 11 -15.57 -5.90 56.27
N LYS A 12 -15.57 -7.11 55.72
CA LYS A 12 -14.48 -8.09 55.83
C LYS A 12 -13.31 -7.82 54.89
N ILE A 13 -13.45 -6.93 53.89
CA ILE A 13 -12.38 -6.61 52.94
C ILE A 13 -11.35 -5.69 53.62
N PRO A 14 -10.05 -6.02 53.60
CA PRO A 14 -8.98 -5.16 54.13
C PRO A 14 -8.96 -3.78 53.45
N GLU A 15 -8.52 -2.75 54.18
CA GLU A 15 -8.57 -1.36 53.69
C GLU A 15 -7.61 -1.14 52.52
N GLU A 16 -6.45 -1.79 52.58
CA GLU A 16 -5.40 -1.79 51.57
C GLU A 16 -5.81 -2.45 50.25
N GLU A 17 -6.86 -3.28 50.26
CA GLU A 17 -7.32 -4.05 49.10
C GLU A 17 -8.69 -3.58 48.60
N PHE A 18 -9.35 -2.68 49.33
CA PHE A 18 -10.68 -2.18 49.01
C PHE A 18 -10.64 -1.12 47.91
N ASP A 19 -11.38 -1.37 46.82
CA ASP A 19 -11.62 -0.40 45.76
C ASP A 19 -12.98 0.29 45.95
N PRO A 20 -13.02 1.58 46.37
CA PRO A 20 -14.27 2.32 46.56
C PRO A 20 -14.99 2.62 45.24
N ASP A 21 -14.28 2.56 44.12
CA ASP A 21 -14.81 2.82 42.77
C ASP A 21 -15.31 1.56 42.07
N LEU A 22 -15.22 0.39 42.70
CA LEU A 22 -15.73 -0.85 42.15
C LEU A 22 -17.26 -0.84 42.08
N ASP A 23 -17.79 -0.88 40.86
CA ASP A 23 -19.20 -1.14 40.62
C ASP A 23 -19.50 -2.65 40.76
N LEU A 24 -20.50 -2.98 41.58
CA LEU A 24 -21.01 -4.32 41.81
C LEU A 24 -22.39 -4.47 41.17
N ARG A 25 -22.64 -5.63 40.55
CA ARG A 25 -23.92 -5.98 39.94
C ARG A 25 -24.56 -7.12 40.72
N ALA A 26 -25.80 -6.89 41.17
CA ALA A 26 -26.67 -7.92 41.72
C ALA A 26 -27.65 -8.36 40.63
N ALA A 27 -27.65 -9.64 40.27
CA ALA A 27 -28.44 -10.17 39.16
C ALA A 27 -29.22 -11.42 39.58
N VAL A 28 -30.46 -11.53 39.11
CA VAL A 28 -31.31 -12.72 39.28
C VAL A 28 -31.16 -13.59 38.06
N VAL A 29 -30.81 -14.86 38.26
CA VAL A 29 -30.40 -15.79 37.22
C VAL A 29 -31.21 -17.08 37.30
N ARG A 30 -31.60 -17.61 36.15
CA ARG A 30 -32.16 -18.96 36.01
C ARG A 30 -31.80 -19.55 34.65
N ASP A 31 -31.53 -20.84 34.62
CA ASP A 31 -31.26 -21.61 33.39
C ASP A 31 -30.18 -20.97 32.48
N GLY A 32 -29.18 -20.34 33.11
CA GLY A 32 -28.07 -19.68 32.41
C GLY A 32 -28.36 -18.27 31.88
N ALA A 33 -29.53 -17.69 32.16
CA ALA A 33 -29.91 -16.35 31.71
C ALA A 33 -30.14 -15.40 32.90
N VAL A 34 -29.78 -14.12 32.71
CA VAL A 34 -30.10 -13.03 33.65
C VAL A 34 -31.54 -12.57 33.39
N LEU A 35 -32.39 -12.69 34.41
CA LEU A 35 -33.81 -12.30 34.37
C LEU A 35 -34.02 -10.82 34.74
N GLY A 36 -33.08 -10.26 35.50
CA GLY A 36 -33.08 -8.87 35.95
C GLY A 36 -31.81 -8.57 36.74
N SER A 37 -31.37 -7.31 36.78
CA SER A 37 -30.19 -6.91 37.54
C SER A 37 -30.20 -5.45 37.94
N THR A 38 -29.41 -5.10 38.96
CA THR A 38 -29.14 -3.72 39.38
C THR A 38 -27.66 -3.54 39.68
N VAL A 39 -27.18 -2.30 39.59
CA VAL A 39 -25.77 -1.95 39.84
C VAL A 39 -25.69 -1.04 41.06
N VAL A 40 -24.73 -1.32 41.94
CA VAL A 40 -24.45 -0.55 43.16
C VAL A 40 -22.95 -0.29 43.27
N LYS A 41 -22.58 0.90 43.74
CA LYS A 41 -21.17 1.29 43.88
C LYS A 41 -20.63 0.88 45.25
N ALA A 42 -19.41 0.33 45.30
CA ALA A 42 -18.80 -0.16 46.54
C ALA A 42 -18.63 0.92 47.61
N GLY A 43 -18.25 2.14 47.23
CA GLY A 43 -18.32 3.33 48.09
C GLY A 43 -17.54 3.19 49.40
N ASN A 44 -18.25 2.92 50.51
CA ASN A 44 -17.67 2.79 51.85
C ASN A 44 -17.79 1.34 52.36
N ARG A 45 -16.65 0.66 52.59
CA ARG A 45 -16.61 -0.73 53.07
C ARG A 45 -17.32 -0.98 54.41
N ARG A 46 -17.52 0.05 55.23
CA ARG A 46 -18.13 -0.07 56.57
C ARG A 46 -19.67 -0.04 56.55
N GLU A 47 -20.28 0.26 55.41
CA GLU A 47 -21.72 0.39 55.27
C GLU A 47 -22.27 -0.68 54.31
N PRO A 48 -23.31 -1.45 54.71
CA PRO A 48 -23.93 -2.41 53.81
C PRO A 48 -24.59 -1.74 52.59
N LEU A 49 -24.30 -2.25 51.40
CA LEU A 49 -24.76 -1.70 50.12
C LEU A 49 -26.13 -2.25 49.77
N ARG A 50 -27.17 -1.42 49.84
CA ARG A 50 -28.55 -1.84 49.55
C ARG A 50 -28.78 -2.00 48.05
N PHE A 51 -29.48 -3.05 47.66
CA PHE A 51 -29.90 -3.29 46.28
C PHE A 51 -31.36 -3.74 46.20
N ALA A 52 -31.97 -3.51 45.04
CA ALA A 52 -33.29 -4.03 44.67
C ALA A 52 -33.25 -4.46 43.19
N VAL A 53 -33.58 -5.73 42.93
CA VAL A 53 -33.59 -6.30 41.58
C VAL A 53 -35.02 -6.67 41.21
N GLN A 54 -35.52 -6.05 40.15
CA GLN A 54 -36.82 -6.36 39.57
C GLN A 54 -36.68 -7.36 38.43
N PHE A 55 -37.56 -8.36 38.37
CA PHE A 55 -37.55 -9.42 37.37
C PHE A 55 -38.92 -10.09 37.23
N ASP A 56 -39.11 -10.83 36.14
CA ASP A 56 -40.29 -11.65 35.94
C ASP A 56 -40.06 -13.08 36.47
N ALA A 57 -40.90 -13.50 37.41
CA ALA A 57 -40.75 -14.80 38.07
C ALA A 57 -41.04 -15.94 37.07
N PRO A 58 -40.08 -16.86 36.85
CA PRO A 58 -40.23 -17.91 35.85
C PRO A 58 -41.22 -18.98 36.32
N LEU A 59 -42.18 -19.32 35.46
CA LEU A 59 -43.18 -20.37 35.67
C LEU A 59 -42.96 -21.49 34.64
N LEU A 60 -42.93 -22.75 35.09
CA LEU A 60 -42.95 -23.89 34.17
C LEU A 60 -44.34 -24.06 33.55
N PRO A 61 -44.44 -24.54 32.29
CA PRO A 61 -45.74 -24.82 31.67
C PRO A 61 -46.59 -25.78 32.53
N GLY A 62 -47.75 -25.30 32.99
CA GLY A 62 -48.67 -26.07 33.84
C GLY A 62 -48.36 -26.01 35.35
N ALA A 63 -47.30 -25.32 35.77
CA ALA A 63 -46.99 -25.10 37.19
C ALA A 63 -47.77 -23.91 37.77
N THR A 64 -48.18 -24.02 39.04
CA THR A 64 -48.90 -22.99 39.79
C THR A 64 -48.01 -22.20 40.75
N LEU A 65 -46.72 -22.52 40.83
CA LEU A 65 -45.76 -21.84 41.71
C LEU A 65 -44.53 -21.41 40.90
N PRO A 66 -44.01 -20.18 41.16
CA PRO A 66 -42.79 -19.70 40.52
C PRO A 66 -41.61 -20.57 40.93
N CYS A 67 -40.72 -20.81 39.99
CA CYS A 67 -39.57 -21.67 40.23
C CYS A 67 -38.48 -20.91 41.00
N PRO A 68 -37.65 -21.58 41.81
CA PRO A 68 -36.57 -20.92 42.55
C PRO A 68 -35.59 -20.24 41.59
N VAL A 69 -35.03 -19.11 42.01
CA VAL A 69 -34.07 -18.33 41.22
C VAL A 69 -32.75 -18.20 41.98
N ARG A 70 -31.69 -17.81 41.27
CA ARG A 70 -30.37 -17.64 41.87
C ARG A 70 -29.99 -16.17 41.83
N LEU A 71 -29.77 -15.57 42.99
CA LEU A 71 -29.17 -14.24 43.10
C LEU A 71 -27.64 -14.40 43.02
N VAL A 72 -27.02 -13.69 42.08
CA VAL A 72 -25.57 -13.61 41.94
C VAL A 72 -25.11 -12.17 42.11
N ILE A 73 -24.03 -11.97 42.86
CA ILE A 73 -23.40 -10.66 43.06
C ILE A 73 -21.93 -10.75 42.66
N GLY A 74 -21.48 -9.81 41.84
CA GLY A 74 -20.08 -9.71 41.37
C GLY A 74 -19.77 -8.34 40.75
N PRO A 75 -18.63 -8.16 40.09
CA PRO A 75 -18.29 -6.96 39.34
C PRO A 75 -19.33 -6.61 38.29
N ASN A 76 -19.50 -5.32 38.02
CA ASN A 76 -20.36 -4.85 36.94
C ASN A 76 -19.73 -5.15 35.56
N VAL A 77 -20.11 -6.28 34.99
CA VAL A 77 -19.65 -6.81 33.70
C VAL A 77 -20.85 -7.35 32.90
N GLY A 78 -20.62 -7.77 31.66
CA GLY A 78 -21.65 -8.38 30.82
C GLY A 78 -22.20 -9.68 31.42
N ASP A 79 -23.35 -10.13 30.91
CA ASP A 79 -24.06 -11.30 31.46
C ASP A 79 -23.20 -12.57 31.40
N LEU A 80 -22.48 -12.78 30.30
CA LEU A 80 -21.62 -13.95 30.11
C LEU A 80 -20.46 -13.95 31.13
N GLU A 81 -19.81 -12.81 31.31
CA GLU A 81 -18.70 -12.65 32.24
C GLU A 81 -19.17 -12.81 33.69
N LEU A 82 -20.30 -12.21 34.05
CA LEU A 82 -20.87 -12.32 35.40
C LEU A 82 -21.21 -13.76 35.76
N LEU A 83 -21.69 -14.55 34.80
CA LEU A 83 -22.02 -15.96 34.98
C LEU A 83 -20.80 -16.89 34.92
N GLY A 84 -19.69 -16.43 34.31
CA GLY A 84 -18.44 -17.17 34.16
C GLY A 84 -17.46 -17.01 35.33
N ILE A 85 -17.51 -15.89 36.05
CA ILE A 85 -16.67 -15.61 37.21
C ILE A 85 -17.25 -16.16 38.52
N ASP A 86 -16.40 -16.25 39.54
CA ASP A 86 -16.87 -16.51 40.90
C ASP A 86 -17.69 -15.33 41.40
N THR A 87 -18.92 -15.62 41.79
CA THR A 87 -19.87 -14.65 42.33
C THR A 87 -20.33 -15.10 43.69
N LEU A 88 -20.72 -14.14 44.53
CA LEU A 88 -21.51 -14.45 45.71
C LEU A 88 -22.87 -14.97 45.24
N ASN A 89 -23.21 -16.18 45.65
CA ASN A 89 -24.34 -16.93 45.11
C ASN A 89 -25.34 -17.28 46.21
N HIS A 90 -26.60 -16.96 46.01
CA HIS A 90 -27.68 -17.25 46.95
C HIS A 90 -28.91 -17.78 46.21
N VAL A 91 -29.38 -18.97 46.58
CA VAL A 91 -30.60 -19.55 46.00
C VAL A 91 -31.80 -18.97 46.74
N VAL A 92 -32.72 -18.36 45.99
CA VAL A 92 -33.94 -17.76 46.51
C VAL A 92 -35.11 -18.67 46.14
N ASP A 93 -35.75 -19.24 47.15
CA ASP A 93 -37.00 -19.95 46.96
C ASP A 93 -38.17 -18.95 46.87
N LEU A 94 -38.88 -18.98 45.74
CA LEU A 94 -40.03 -18.14 45.50
C LEU A 94 -41.34 -18.83 45.92
N ALA A 95 -41.31 -20.14 46.22
CA ALA A 95 -42.46 -20.92 46.64
C ALA A 95 -42.75 -20.69 48.13
N GLY A 96 -43.77 -19.88 48.43
CA GLY A 96 -44.28 -19.65 49.80
C GLY A 96 -44.35 -18.19 50.23
N GLN A 97 -43.85 -17.24 49.42
CA GLN A 97 -43.94 -15.82 49.70
C GLN A 97 -45.01 -15.17 48.81
N ARG A 98 -46.27 -15.33 49.21
CA ARG A 98 -47.39 -14.59 48.60
C ARG A 98 -47.42 -13.19 49.23
N SER A 99 -47.61 -12.13 48.45
CA SER A 99 -47.86 -10.82 49.06
C SER A 99 -49.22 -10.87 49.76
N ASP A 100 -49.23 -10.86 51.10
CA ASP A 100 -50.44 -10.60 51.87
C ASP A 100 -50.87 -9.15 51.61
N THR A 101 -51.66 -8.96 50.57
CA THR A 101 -52.56 -7.81 50.43
C THR A 101 -53.96 -8.38 50.31
N ASP A 102 -54.48 -8.85 51.46
CA ASP A 102 -55.88 -9.16 51.66
C ASP A 102 -56.46 -8.06 52.57
N ASP A 103 -56.76 -6.91 51.97
CA ASP A 103 -57.70 -5.96 52.56
C ASP A 103 -59.10 -6.49 52.26
N GLY A 104 -59.85 -6.77 53.33
CA GLY A 104 -61.14 -7.45 53.26
C GLY A 104 -62.16 -6.80 52.33
N GLY A 105 -62.78 -7.63 51.49
CA GLY A 105 -63.86 -7.24 50.60
C GLY A 105 -64.75 -8.44 50.24
N ASP A 106 -66.02 -8.28 50.52
CA ASP A 106 -67.14 -9.23 50.48
C ASP A 106 -67.26 -10.11 49.22
N ALA A 107 -67.84 -11.30 49.39
CA ALA A 107 -67.94 -12.34 48.39
C ALA A 107 -69.13 -12.12 47.42
N THR A 108 -68.87 -12.25 46.12
CA THR A 108 -69.89 -12.56 45.10
C THR A 108 -69.41 -13.72 44.22
N PRO A 109 -70.14 -14.85 44.16
CA PRO A 109 -69.73 -16.00 43.35
C PRO A 109 -70.38 -15.96 41.95
N GLY A 110 -69.55 -15.95 40.91
CA GLY A 110 -69.96 -16.38 39.57
C GLY A 110 -69.27 -15.66 38.41
N GLU A 111 -68.11 -16.17 37.97
CA GLU A 111 -67.66 -16.17 36.56
C GLU A 111 -66.39 -17.03 36.40
N PRO A 112 -66.13 -17.66 35.23
CA PRO A 112 -65.03 -18.59 35.04
C PRO A 112 -63.70 -17.86 34.82
N ALA A 113 -62.68 -18.18 35.63
CA ALA A 113 -61.35 -17.63 35.51
C ALA A 113 -60.62 -18.16 34.25
N GLY A 114 -60.53 -17.32 33.23
CA GLY A 114 -59.54 -17.43 32.16
C GLY A 114 -58.29 -16.62 32.48
N ALA A 115 -57.12 -17.22 32.23
CA ALA A 115 -55.81 -16.66 31.89
C ALA A 115 -55.18 -15.50 32.71
N SER A 116 -53.90 -15.72 33.04
CA SER A 116 -52.88 -14.79 33.58
C SER A 116 -53.07 -14.24 35.00
N ALA A 117 -52.81 -15.07 36.01
CA ALA A 117 -52.38 -14.57 37.31
C ALA A 117 -50.88 -14.23 37.23
N SER A 118 -50.54 -12.93 37.18
CA SER A 118 -49.17 -12.48 37.37
C SER A 118 -48.78 -12.68 38.83
N TYR A 119 -47.87 -13.61 39.12
CA TYR A 119 -47.32 -13.78 40.46
C TYR A 119 -46.34 -12.63 40.75
N GLU A 120 -46.71 -11.76 41.69
CA GLU A 120 -45.83 -10.74 42.24
C GLU A 120 -45.26 -11.24 43.57
N VAL A 121 -43.94 -11.45 43.62
CA VAL A 121 -43.23 -11.92 44.80
C VAL A 121 -42.23 -10.85 45.23
N LYS A 122 -42.26 -10.46 46.50
CA LYS A 122 -41.28 -9.57 47.12
C LYS A 122 -40.51 -10.33 48.19
N VAL A 123 -39.21 -10.51 47.98
CA VAL A 123 -38.33 -11.27 48.88
C VAL A 123 -37.21 -10.36 49.40
N ASP A 124 -37.04 -10.31 50.71
CA ASP A 124 -35.84 -9.73 51.33
C ASP A 124 -34.86 -10.84 51.70
N VAL A 125 -33.68 -10.86 51.08
CA VAL A 125 -32.63 -11.85 51.34
C VAL A 125 -31.69 -11.44 52.48
N GLY A 126 -31.92 -10.26 53.09
CA GLY A 126 -31.11 -9.75 54.19
C GLY A 126 -29.71 -9.32 53.76
N VAL A 127 -28.75 -9.46 54.68
CA VAL A 127 -27.36 -9.03 54.47
C VAL A 127 -26.51 -10.21 54.00
N LEU A 128 -25.88 -10.06 52.83
CA LEU A 128 -25.01 -11.06 52.22
C LEU A 128 -23.56 -10.59 52.30
N ALA A 129 -22.74 -11.30 53.08
CA ALA A 129 -21.31 -10.97 53.25
C ALA A 129 -20.48 -11.52 52.09
N VAL A 130 -19.63 -10.68 51.51
CA VAL A 130 -18.66 -11.08 50.49
C VAL A 130 -17.41 -11.64 51.17
N ASP A 131 -16.97 -12.82 50.72
CA ASP A 131 -15.72 -13.42 51.17
C ASP A 131 -14.51 -12.74 50.52
N ILE A 132 -13.41 -12.59 51.27
CA ILE A 132 -12.17 -11.96 50.79
C ILE A 132 -11.65 -12.66 49.54
N ALA A 133 -11.69 -14.00 49.48
CA ALA A 133 -11.18 -14.74 48.34
C ALA A 133 -11.99 -14.47 47.06
N ILE A 134 -13.30 -14.28 47.18
CA ILE A 134 -14.17 -13.92 46.06
C ILE A 134 -13.88 -12.49 45.61
N TYR A 135 -13.73 -11.55 46.54
CA TYR A 135 -13.40 -10.16 46.22
C TYR A 135 -12.00 -10.01 45.57
N HIS A 136 -11.00 -10.75 46.04
CA HIS A 136 -9.69 -10.83 45.39
C HIS A 136 -9.79 -11.39 43.98
N CYS A 137 -10.60 -12.44 43.79
CA CYS A 137 -10.87 -12.98 42.47
C CYS A 137 -11.50 -11.91 41.56
N TRP A 138 -12.36 -11.02 42.07
CA TRP A 138 -12.95 -9.93 41.28
C TRP A 138 -11.91 -8.93 40.79
N LEU A 139 -11.00 -8.51 41.66
CA LEU A 139 -9.93 -7.58 41.30
C LEU A 139 -8.89 -8.23 40.39
N PHE A 140 -8.57 -9.50 40.64
CA PHE A 140 -7.59 -10.26 39.86
C PHE A 140 -8.14 -10.69 38.49
N CYS A 141 -9.36 -11.20 38.41
CA CYS A 141 -9.90 -11.68 37.15
C CYS A 141 -10.44 -10.58 36.25
N CYS A 142 -10.82 -9.41 36.77
CA CYS A 142 -11.43 -8.35 35.96
C CYS A 142 -10.65 -7.04 36.01
N ARG A 143 -9.80 -6.77 35.01
CA ARG A 143 -8.88 -5.61 34.98
C ARG A 143 -9.02 -4.76 33.72
N THR A 144 -8.53 -3.53 33.79
CA THR A 144 -8.41 -2.63 32.64
C THR A 144 -7.05 -2.76 31.98
N TYR A 145 -7.05 -2.95 30.67
CA TYR A 145 -5.88 -3.06 29.82
C TYR A 145 -5.77 -1.84 28.91
N THR A 146 -4.54 -1.35 28.72
CA THR A 146 -4.22 -0.28 27.78
C THR A 146 -3.13 -0.75 26.83
N LEU A 147 -3.48 -0.87 25.55
CA LEU A 147 -2.56 -1.16 24.46
C LEU A 147 -2.16 0.15 23.82
N ARG A 148 -0.87 0.47 23.84
CA ARG A 148 -0.29 1.61 23.14
C ARG A 148 0.57 1.08 22.02
N GLY A 149 0.48 1.66 20.84
CA GLY A 149 1.36 1.22 19.77
C GLY A 149 1.48 2.19 18.62
N ARG A 150 2.32 1.80 17.67
CA ARG A 150 2.56 2.56 16.44
C ARG A 150 2.51 1.62 15.24
N VAL A 151 1.79 2.01 14.19
CA VAL A 151 1.77 1.33 12.90
C VAL A 151 2.76 2.03 11.98
N VAL A 152 3.69 1.27 11.41
CA VAL A 152 4.80 1.82 10.60
C VAL A 152 5.08 0.98 9.36
N CYS A 153 5.57 1.63 8.31
CA CYS A 153 6.23 0.99 7.19
C CYS A 153 7.73 1.06 7.39
N ARG A 154 8.38 -0.10 7.49
CA ARG A 154 9.82 -0.16 7.72
C ARG A 154 10.59 -0.07 6.42
N ARG A 155 11.41 0.97 6.28
CA ARG A 155 12.38 1.14 5.19
C ARG A 155 13.74 0.69 5.66
N TRP A 156 14.32 -0.30 4.99
CA TRP A 156 15.65 -0.79 5.29
C TRP A 156 16.69 -0.08 4.43
N HIS A 157 17.79 0.32 5.06
CA HIS A 157 18.91 0.97 4.40
C HIS A 157 20.16 0.14 4.68
N TYR A 158 20.88 -0.26 3.63
CA TYR A 158 22.15 -0.94 3.77
C TYR A 158 23.28 0.08 3.76
N ASN A 159 24.14 0.07 4.78
CA ASN A 159 25.36 0.84 4.81
C ASN A 159 26.54 -0.05 4.38
N PRO A 160 27.08 0.11 3.15
CA PRO A 160 28.20 -0.68 2.64
C PRO A 160 29.51 -0.42 3.38
N ALA A 161 29.71 0.79 3.92
CA ALA A 161 30.94 1.18 4.60
C ALA A 161 31.07 0.51 5.97
N THR A 162 29.96 0.30 6.66
CA THR A 162 29.93 -0.38 7.97
C THR A 162 29.51 -1.84 7.86
N GLY A 163 28.93 -2.26 6.72
CA GLY A 163 28.37 -3.60 6.52
C GLY A 163 27.10 -3.85 7.34
N HIS A 164 26.46 -2.78 7.85
CA HIS A 164 25.30 -2.88 8.74
C HIS A 164 24.03 -2.36 8.07
N TRP A 165 22.91 -2.99 8.40
CA TRP A 165 21.58 -2.51 8.05
C TRP A 165 21.06 -1.53 9.10
N SER A 166 20.56 -0.37 8.67
CA SER A 166 19.70 0.51 9.46
C SER A 166 18.26 0.44 8.94
N PHE A 167 17.33 1.00 9.70
CA PHE A 167 15.96 1.15 9.24
C PHE A 167 15.35 2.46 9.71
N CYS A 168 14.42 2.98 8.90
CA CYS A 168 13.57 4.12 9.22
C CYS A 168 12.10 3.69 9.16
N ASP A 169 11.31 4.12 10.15
CA ASP A 169 9.92 3.71 10.32
C ASP A 169 8.97 4.87 9.93
N GLU A 170 8.42 4.78 8.72
CA GLU A 170 7.42 5.71 8.18
C GLU A 170 6.07 5.51 8.86
N PRO A 171 5.43 6.55 9.43
CA PRO A 171 4.17 6.39 10.12
C PRO A 171 3.01 6.08 9.16
N VAL A 172 2.05 5.28 9.62
CA VAL A 172 0.83 4.96 8.86
C VAL A 172 -0.38 5.66 9.49
N PRO A 173 -0.82 6.82 8.95
CA PRO A 173 -1.93 7.58 9.51
C PRO A 173 -3.30 7.04 9.10
N GLY A 174 -4.31 7.25 9.94
CA GLY A 174 -5.72 6.95 9.62
C GLY A 174 -6.03 5.45 9.43
N ALA A 175 -5.15 4.57 9.90
CA ALA A 175 -5.36 3.13 9.87
C ALA A 175 -6.21 2.68 11.07
N THR A 176 -7.16 1.78 10.83
CA THR A 176 -7.95 1.13 11.88
C THR A 176 -7.18 -0.07 12.41
N VAL A 177 -6.84 -0.05 13.68
CA VAL A 177 -6.16 -1.12 14.42
C VAL A 177 -7.20 -1.85 15.27
N GLU A 178 -7.32 -3.15 15.08
CA GLU A 178 -8.23 -4.05 15.79
C GLU A 178 -7.40 -5.03 16.63
N ALA A 179 -7.66 -5.07 17.93
CA ALA A 179 -7.09 -6.06 18.84
C ALA A 179 -8.09 -7.22 19.02
N TYR A 180 -7.61 -8.44 18.83
CA TYR A 180 -8.38 -9.66 19.03
C TYR A 180 -7.79 -10.47 20.17
N ASP A 181 -8.65 -11.04 21.00
CA ASP A 181 -8.28 -12.06 21.97
C ASP A 181 -8.17 -13.43 21.27
N VAL A 182 -7.29 -14.32 21.73
CA VAL A 182 -7.00 -15.61 21.10
C VAL A 182 -6.87 -16.70 22.15
N ASP A 183 -7.89 -17.53 22.23
CA ASP A 183 -7.91 -18.67 23.14
C ASP A 183 -7.52 -19.97 22.44
N ARG A 184 -6.79 -20.86 23.12
CA ARG A 184 -6.44 -22.20 22.62
C ARG A 184 -6.91 -23.31 23.54
N PHE A 185 -7.82 -24.13 23.02
CA PHE A 185 -8.32 -25.31 23.70
C PHE A 185 -8.00 -26.56 22.90
N PHE A 186 -7.02 -27.35 23.35
CA PHE A 186 -6.58 -28.55 22.65
C PHE A 186 -6.17 -28.27 21.20
N PHE A 187 -6.96 -28.64 20.19
CA PHE A 187 -6.71 -28.22 18.79
C PHE A 187 -7.72 -27.20 18.26
N TRP A 188 -8.60 -26.71 19.13
CA TRP A 188 -9.49 -25.60 18.83
C TRP A 188 -8.82 -24.29 19.20
N TYR A 189 -9.14 -23.26 18.42
CA TYR A 189 -8.84 -21.88 18.76
C TYR A 189 -10.10 -21.03 18.66
N HIS A 190 -10.14 -19.96 19.44
CA HIS A 190 -11.18 -18.95 19.39
C HIS A 190 -10.50 -17.59 19.20
N ARG A 191 -11.16 -16.68 18.46
CA ARG A 191 -10.60 -15.37 18.15
C ARG A 191 -11.70 -14.32 18.08
N ASP A 192 -11.77 -13.48 19.09
CA ASP A 192 -12.83 -12.47 19.23
C ASP A 192 -12.28 -11.05 19.26
N LEU A 193 -13.00 -10.13 18.61
CA LEU A 193 -12.63 -8.73 18.60
C LEU A 193 -12.83 -8.13 20.00
N ILE A 194 -11.75 -7.62 20.58
CA ILE A 194 -11.80 -6.89 21.85
C ILE A 194 -12.29 -5.46 21.58
N LYS A 195 -11.53 -4.72 20.76
CA LYS A 195 -11.75 -3.30 20.49
C LYS A 195 -10.89 -2.81 19.32
N SER A 196 -11.29 -1.71 18.72
CA SER A 196 -10.55 -1.00 17.68
C SER A 196 -10.16 0.43 18.06
N ALA A 197 -9.14 0.95 17.39
CA ALA A 197 -8.72 2.36 17.43
C ALA A 197 -8.26 2.81 16.03
N VAL A 198 -8.12 4.12 15.84
CA VAL A 198 -7.59 4.71 14.60
C VAL A 198 -6.24 5.35 14.90
N THR A 199 -5.27 5.18 14.01
CA THR A 199 -3.95 5.79 14.17
C THR A 199 -3.98 7.30 13.92
N ASP A 200 -3.25 8.04 14.75
CA ASP A 200 -2.97 9.47 14.52
C ASP A 200 -2.01 9.67 13.33
N ILE A 201 -1.66 10.93 13.05
CA ILE A 201 -0.73 11.25 11.96
C ILE A 201 0.67 10.63 12.11
N ASN A 202 1.04 10.28 13.34
CA ASN A 202 2.33 9.66 13.68
C ASN A 202 2.25 8.13 13.64
N GLY A 203 1.11 7.57 13.23
CA GLY A 203 0.84 6.14 13.26
C GLY A 203 0.53 5.61 14.66
N ASN A 204 0.42 6.45 15.69
CA ASN A 204 0.20 6.01 17.07
C ASN A 204 -1.28 5.68 17.31
N PHE A 205 -1.54 4.67 18.13
CA PHE A 205 -2.88 4.32 18.60
C PHE A 205 -2.89 3.97 20.09
N VAL A 206 -4.07 4.10 20.71
CA VAL A 206 -4.34 3.66 22.08
C VAL A 206 -5.67 2.92 22.12
N ILE A 207 -5.67 1.69 22.64
CA ILE A 207 -6.87 0.87 22.88
C ILE A 207 -6.97 0.63 24.38
N THR A 208 -8.09 1.00 24.99
CA THR A 208 -8.37 0.73 26.42
C THR A 208 -9.65 -0.07 26.55
N PHE A 209 -9.60 -1.20 27.26
CA PHE A 209 -10.73 -2.11 27.48
C PHE A 209 -10.65 -2.78 28.85
N ARG A 210 -11.79 -3.28 29.34
CA ARG A 210 -11.86 -4.11 30.55
C ARG A 210 -11.96 -5.57 30.12
N TRP A 211 -11.15 -6.43 30.71
CA TRP A 211 -11.10 -7.87 30.43
C TRP A 211 -11.40 -8.66 31.69
N CYS A 212 -12.13 -9.76 31.56
CA CYS A 212 -12.52 -10.64 32.66
C CYS A 212 -12.21 -12.11 32.36
N CYS A 213 -11.45 -12.77 33.24
CA CYS A 213 -11.18 -14.20 33.19
C CYS A 213 -12.50 -14.99 33.30
N LEU A 214 -12.78 -15.95 32.40
CA LEU A 214 -13.97 -16.83 32.51
C LEU A 214 -13.66 -18.16 33.22
N ARG A 215 -12.57 -18.20 34.00
CA ARG A 215 -11.99 -19.44 34.59
C ARG A 215 -11.85 -20.59 33.59
N TRP A 216 -11.53 -20.23 32.35
CA TRP A 216 -11.30 -21.14 31.24
C TRP A 216 -12.41 -22.18 31.02
N ARG A 217 -13.63 -21.69 30.77
CA ARG A 217 -14.80 -22.50 30.39
C ARG A 217 -15.07 -22.37 28.88
N PRO A 218 -14.34 -23.10 28.03
CA PRO A 218 -14.37 -22.90 26.57
C PRO A 218 -15.75 -23.14 25.96
N TRP A 219 -16.60 -23.95 26.59
CA TRP A 219 -17.98 -24.20 26.18
C TRP A 219 -18.93 -23.00 26.37
N LEU A 220 -18.49 -21.95 27.08
CA LEU A 220 -19.22 -20.67 27.17
C LEU A 220 -18.94 -19.76 25.98
N LEU A 221 -17.82 -19.98 25.28
CA LEU A 221 -17.42 -19.21 24.11
C LEU A 221 -18.02 -19.82 22.85
N GLN A 222 -18.46 -18.96 21.94
CA GLN A 222 -19.00 -19.35 20.64
C GLN A 222 -17.89 -19.30 19.57
N SER A 223 -18.16 -19.80 18.37
CA SER A 223 -17.29 -19.58 17.20
C SER A 223 -15.86 -20.14 17.33
N TRP A 224 -15.70 -21.29 17.98
CA TRP A 224 -14.43 -22.01 17.91
C TRP A 224 -14.12 -22.45 16.48
N ALA A 225 -12.84 -22.60 16.18
CA ALA A 225 -12.36 -23.11 14.91
C ALA A 225 -11.26 -24.15 15.15
N VAL A 226 -11.06 -25.03 14.18
CA VAL A 226 -10.00 -26.04 14.25
C VAL A 226 -8.70 -25.46 13.71
N ASP A 227 -7.62 -25.58 14.49
CA ASP A 227 -6.26 -25.32 14.01
C ASP A 227 -5.66 -26.62 13.44
N HIS A 228 -5.58 -26.68 12.12
CA HIS A 228 -5.08 -27.86 11.41
C HIS A 228 -3.59 -28.15 11.70
N GLU A 229 -2.78 -27.13 11.94
CA GLU A 229 -1.37 -27.33 12.28
C GLU A 229 -1.25 -27.94 13.66
N LEU A 230 -2.05 -27.44 14.60
CA LEU A 230 -2.08 -27.95 15.96
C LEU A 230 -2.64 -29.38 16.06
N ILE A 231 -3.67 -29.72 15.28
CA ILE A 231 -4.14 -31.12 15.15
C ILE A 231 -2.98 -32.03 14.78
N ASN A 232 -2.18 -31.65 13.77
CA ASN A 232 -1.08 -32.48 13.30
C ASN A 232 0.00 -32.65 14.36
N GLN A 233 0.33 -31.59 15.11
CA GLN A 233 1.29 -31.66 16.22
C GLN A 233 0.82 -32.60 17.33
N ILE A 234 -0.44 -32.47 17.75
CA ILE A 234 -1.06 -33.35 18.77
C ILE A 234 -1.14 -34.79 18.27
N GLN A 235 -1.58 -35.01 17.03
CA GLN A 235 -1.67 -36.35 16.46
C GLN A 235 -0.29 -37.03 16.38
N ASN A 236 0.75 -36.28 16.01
CA ASN A 236 2.13 -36.78 16.00
C ASN A 236 2.60 -37.18 17.40
N LEU A 237 2.30 -36.38 18.43
CA LEU A 237 2.59 -36.71 19.82
C LEU A 237 1.88 -38.00 20.24
N LEU A 238 0.56 -38.06 20.06
CA LEU A 238 -0.26 -39.19 20.50
C LEU A 238 0.10 -40.50 19.77
N THR A 239 0.44 -40.42 18.48
CA THR A 239 0.86 -41.58 17.67
C THR A 239 2.13 -42.23 18.23
N ARG A 240 3.10 -41.46 18.74
CA ARG A 240 4.33 -42.01 19.37
C ARG A 240 4.00 -42.89 20.59
N TYR A 241 2.91 -42.57 21.27
CA TYR A 241 2.41 -43.30 22.44
C TYR A 241 1.28 -44.28 22.11
N ARG A 242 0.99 -44.50 20.82
CA ARG A 242 -0.08 -45.39 20.31
C ARG A 242 -1.47 -45.03 20.82
N ILE A 243 -1.71 -43.75 21.10
CA ILE A 243 -3.02 -43.24 21.54
C ILE A 243 -3.77 -42.76 20.28
N PRO A 244 -4.86 -43.42 19.86
CA PRO A 244 -5.62 -42.97 18.69
C PRO A 244 -6.47 -41.75 19.04
N LEU A 245 -6.35 -40.69 18.24
CA LEU A 245 -7.21 -39.52 18.31
C LEU A 245 -8.63 -39.91 17.85
N PRO A 246 -9.70 -39.58 18.61
CA PRO A 246 -11.07 -39.76 18.13
C PRO A 246 -11.34 -38.92 16.86
N PRO A 247 -12.33 -39.29 16.03
CA PRO A 247 -12.74 -38.44 14.91
C PRO A 247 -13.13 -37.04 15.40
N VAL A 248 -12.63 -36.00 14.72
CA VAL A 248 -12.96 -34.61 15.05
C VAL A 248 -14.49 -34.45 14.96
N PRO A 249 -15.15 -33.94 16.01
CA PRO A 249 -16.60 -33.79 16.01
C PRO A 249 -17.03 -32.77 14.93
N PRO A 250 -18.25 -32.87 14.38
CA PRO A 250 -18.74 -31.91 13.40
C PRO A 250 -18.72 -30.46 13.95
N PRO A 251 -18.48 -29.46 13.09
CA PRO A 251 -18.11 -28.10 13.50
C PRO A 251 -19.20 -27.33 14.29
N PRO A 252 -18.84 -26.39 15.19
CA PRO A 252 -17.50 -26.20 15.75
C PRO A 252 -17.53 -25.71 17.21
N SER A 253 -17.60 -26.62 18.17
CA SER A 253 -17.40 -26.27 19.58
C SER A 253 -16.67 -27.39 20.30
N PRO A 254 -15.79 -27.06 21.26
CA PRO A 254 -15.20 -28.02 22.17
C PRO A 254 -16.30 -28.87 22.82
N ASP A 255 -16.32 -30.17 22.51
CA ASP A 255 -17.26 -31.12 23.11
C ASP A 255 -16.59 -31.78 24.32
N PRO A 256 -17.10 -31.62 25.55
CA PRO A 256 -16.60 -32.33 26.72
C PRO A 256 -16.56 -33.85 26.55
N LEU A 257 -17.47 -34.43 25.76
CA LEU A 257 -17.49 -35.87 25.47
C LEU A 257 -16.29 -36.30 24.63
N TYR A 258 -15.78 -35.44 23.75
CA TYR A 258 -14.59 -35.73 22.94
C TYR A 258 -13.37 -36.00 23.83
N LEU A 259 -13.17 -35.18 24.87
CA LEU A 259 -12.06 -35.34 25.80
C LEU A 259 -12.21 -36.58 26.68
N GLN A 260 -13.45 -36.94 27.06
CA GLN A 260 -13.72 -38.19 27.75
C GLN A 260 -13.38 -39.42 26.89
N GLN A 261 -13.71 -39.39 25.60
CA GLN A 261 -13.34 -40.44 24.66
C GLN A 261 -11.82 -40.56 24.48
N LEU A 262 -11.13 -39.42 24.35
CA LEU A 262 -9.68 -39.38 24.26
C LEU A 262 -9.01 -39.98 25.51
N ALA A 263 -9.48 -39.60 26.70
CA ALA A 263 -8.98 -40.18 27.95
C ALA A 263 -9.19 -41.70 27.99
N ALA A 264 -10.36 -42.19 27.59
CA ALA A 264 -10.66 -43.62 27.53
C ALA A 264 -9.79 -44.38 26.49
N HIS A 265 -9.41 -43.73 25.38
CA HIS A 265 -8.46 -44.27 24.39
C HIS A 265 -7.06 -44.37 25.00
N ALA A 266 -6.62 -43.34 25.71
CA ALA A 266 -5.32 -43.28 26.35
C ALA A 266 -5.16 -44.35 27.45
N THR A 267 -6.17 -44.52 28.31
CA THR A 267 -6.16 -45.56 29.36
C THR A 267 -6.10 -46.97 28.76
N ARG A 268 -6.86 -47.26 27.69
CA ARG A 268 -6.86 -48.57 27.02
C ARG A 268 -5.54 -48.89 26.33
N SER A 269 -4.82 -47.88 25.88
CA SER A 269 -3.54 -48.04 25.18
C SER A 269 -2.40 -48.45 26.12
N GLY A 270 -2.60 -48.36 27.45
CA GLY A 270 -1.60 -48.76 28.46
C GLY A 270 -0.32 -47.92 28.42
N ALA A 271 -0.36 -46.74 27.80
CA ALA A 271 0.81 -45.94 27.47
C ALA A 271 1.47 -45.27 28.70
N MET A 272 0.77 -45.18 29.83
CA MET A 272 1.24 -44.52 31.06
C MET A 272 1.13 -45.44 32.28
N PRO A 273 2.23 -45.70 33.03
CA PRO A 273 2.27 -46.69 34.11
C PRO A 273 1.53 -46.29 35.41
N SER A 274 1.08 -45.04 35.55
CA SER A 274 0.41 -44.52 36.76
C SER A 274 -1.12 -44.37 36.67
N ALA A 275 -1.77 -44.81 35.60
CA ALA A 275 -3.22 -44.69 35.44
C ALA A 275 -3.99 -45.74 36.29
N ARG A 276 -4.01 -45.59 37.61
CA ARG A 276 -4.82 -46.42 38.53
C ARG A 276 -6.07 -45.73 39.06
N THR A 277 -6.48 -44.61 38.47
CA THR A 277 -7.71 -43.92 38.86
C THR A 277 -8.84 -44.32 37.92
N GLN A 278 -9.90 -44.93 38.47
CA GLN A 278 -11.15 -45.14 37.73
C GLN A 278 -11.72 -43.77 37.33
N VAL A 279 -11.92 -43.55 36.03
CA VAL A 279 -12.76 -42.47 35.54
C VAL A 279 -14.20 -42.82 35.93
N GLY A 280 -14.71 -42.22 36.99
CA GLY A 280 -16.13 -42.33 37.34
C GLY A 280 -16.99 -41.77 36.22
N GLN A 281 -18.11 -42.43 35.91
CA GLN A 281 -19.11 -41.89 34.99
C GLN A 281 -19.65 -40.57 35.58
N GLY A 282 -19.23 -39.45 35.02
CA GLY A 282 -19.69 -38.12 35.40
C GLY A 282 -21.07 -37.83 34.82
N VAL A 283 -21.89 -37.16 35.64
CA VAL A 283 -23.07 -36.42 35.21
C VAL A 283 -22.65 -35.40 34.13
N PRO A 284 -23.47 -35.13 33.09
CA PRO A 284 -23.11 -34.28 31.93
C PRO A 284 -22.55 -32.88 32.26
N ASP A 285 -22.78 -32.36 33.48
CA ASP A 285 -22.39 -31.01 33.89
C ASP A 285 -20.96 -30.85 34.43
N ASN A 286 -20.21 -31.93 34.65
CA ASN A 286 -18.81 -31.83 35.13
C ASN A 286 -17.82 -32.12 33.99
N ALA A 287 -17.32 -31.04 33.36
CA ALA A 287 -16.24 -31.12 32.38
C ALA A 287 -14.97 -31.78 32.98
N MET A 288 -14.25 -32.55 32.15
CA MET A 288 -13.02 -33.21 32.57
C MET A 288 -11.95 -32.19 32.99
N SER A 289 -11.29 -32.43 34.13
CA SER A 289 -10.19 -31.57 34.59
C SER A 289 -8.89 -31.83 33.80
N ALA A 290 -8.03 -30.81 33.68
CA ALA A 290 -6.74 -30.92 32.99
C ALA A 290 -5.83 -31.88 33.73
N GLU A 291 -5.89 -31.92 35.06
CA GLU A 291 -5.14 -32.85 35.90
C GLU A 291 -5.58 -34.29 35.62
N ALA A 292 -6.89 -34.52 35.45
CA ALA A 292 -7.42 -35.83 35.07
C ALA A 292 -6.99 -36.24 33.65
N LEU A 293 -6.93 -35.29 32.71
CA LEU A 293 -6.53 -35.56 31.33
C LEU A 293 -5.00 -35.74 31.19
N LEU A 294 -4.18 -34.94 31.89
CA LEU A 294 -2.73 -35.07 31.96
C LEU A 294 -2.29 -36.36 32.68
N ALA A 295 -3.12 -36.92 33.57
CA ALA A 295 -2.84 -38.22 34.17
C ALA A 295 -2.82 -39.37 33.14
N VAL A 296 -3.45 -39.18 31.98
CA VAL A 296 -3.55 -40.20 30.92
C VAL A 296 -2.89 -39.80 29.60
N LEU A 297 -2.65 -38.51 29.36
CA LEU A 297 -1.93 -38.00 28.18
C LEU A 297 -0.41 -37.92 28.39
N PRO A 298 0.39 -38.08 27.34
CA PRO A 298 1.83 -37.87 27.41
C PRO A 298 2.15 -36.39 27.70
N PRO A 299 3.17 -36.09 28.52
CA PRO A 299 3.63 -34.71 28.71
C PRO A 299 4.22 -34.15 27.42
N SER A 300 3.99 -32.86 27.14
CA SER A 300 4.64 -32.14 26.03
C SER A 300 4.97 -30.71 26.45
N PRO A 301 6.25 -30.41 26.74
CA PRO A 301 6.71 -29.06 26.96
C PRO A 301 6.50 -28.15 25.75
N GLU A 302 6.52 -28.71 24.53
CA GLU A 302 6.30 -27.95 23.29
C GLU A 302 4.87 -27.43 23.19
N LEU A 303 3.87 -28.30 23.47
CA LEU A 303 2.47 -27.87 23.48
C LEU A 303 2.16 -26.95 24.67
N ALA A 304 2.82 -27.17 25.81
CA ALA A 304 2.73 -26.24 26.94
C ALA A 304 3.27 -24.84 26.57
N ALA A 305 4.43 -24.75 25.92
CA ALA A 305 5.00 -23.46 25.49
C ALA A 305 4.13 -22.69 24.49
N LEU A 306 3.27 -23.40 23.76
CA LEU A 306 2.27 -22.83 22.85
C LEU A 306 0.95 -22.45 23.54
N HIS A 307 0.91 -22.49 24.89
CA HIS A 307 -0.23 -22.15 25.75
C HIS A 307 -1.49 -22.99 25.45
N ILE A 308 -1.27 -24.29 25.15
CA ILE A 308 -2.36 -25.20 24.78
C ILE A 308 -2.84 -25.98 25.98
N TRP A 309 -4.12 -25.85 26.30
CA TRP A 309 -4.80 -26.73 27.23
C TRP A 309 -4.87 -28.18 26.70
N PRO A 310 -4.61 -29.24 27.51
CA PRO A 310 -4.40 -29.24 28.96
C PRO A 310 -2.93 -29.13 29.40
N TRP A 311 -1.97 -29.01 28.48
CA TRP A 311 -0.53 -29.04 28.82
C TRP A 311 -0.03 -27.74 29.45
N TRP A 312 -0.76 -26.64 29.28
CA TRP A 312 -0.50 -25.35 29.91
C TRP A 312 -1.32 -25.15 31.20
N ASP A 313 -0.74 -24.45 32.17
CA ASP A 313 -1.36 -24.19 33.48
C ASP A 313 -2.48 -23.12 33.39
N ARG A 314 -3.53 -23.32 34.18
CA ARG A 314 -4.87 -22.70 34.07
C ARG A 314 -5.00 -21.33 34.75
N ASN A 315 -3.91 -20.80 35.27
CA ASN A 315 -3.94 -19.60 36.11
C ASN A 315 -3.79 -18.29 35.33
N ASP A 316 -3.88 -18.34 34.00
CA ASP A 316 -3.91 -17.13 33.19
C ASP A 316 -5.29 -16.44 33.27
N CYS A 317 -5.23 -15.14 33.49
CA CYS A 317 -6.38 -14.23 33.61
C CYS A 317 -6.14 -12.93 32.82
N ALA A 318 -5.10 -12.89 31.99
CA ALA A 318 -4.84 -11.84 31.06
C ALA A 318 -5.40 -12.21 29.66
N PRO A 319 -5.65 -11.21 28.79
CA PRO A 319 -6.03 -11.50 27.42
C PRO A 319 -4.82 -11.87 26.57
N ASP A 320 -5.08 -12.61 25.50
CA ASP A 320 -4.10 -13.15 24.57
C ASP A 320 -4.24 -12.46 23.21
N VAL A 321 -3.40 -11.47 22.93
CA VAL A 321 -3.73 -10.51 21.85
C VAL A 321 -2.98 -10.70 20.54
N VAL A 322 -3.73 -10.59 19.44
CA VAL A 322 -3.22 -10.39 18.07
C VAL A 322 -3.85 -9.15 17.44
N PHE A 323 -3.15 -8.56 16.48
CA PHE A 323 -3.63 -7.35 15.79
C PHE A 323 -3.98 -7.57 14.33
N ARG A 324 -5.04 -6.91 13.88
CA ARG A 324 -5.35 -6.67 12.47
C ARG A 324 -5.37 -5.18 12.22
N VAL A 325 -4.81 -4.73 11.11
CA VAL A 325 -4.79 -3.31 10.74
C VAL A 325 -5.29 -3.16 9.32
N THR A 326 -6.23 -2.24 9.14
CA THR A 326 -6.77 -1.86 7.83
C THR A 326 -6.58 -0.37 7.58
N GLN A 327 -6.46 0.03 6.32
CA GLN A 327 -6.30 1.44 5.95
C GLN A 327 -7.02 1.74 4.63
N PRO A 328 -7.75 2.87 4.51
CA PRO A 328 -8.24 3.37 3.22
C PRO A 328 -7.07 3.95 2.41
N CYS A 329 -6.77 3.32 1.28
CA CYS A 329 -5.66 3.67 0.38
C CYS A 329 -6.11 3.63 -1.08
N GLY A 330 -5.91 4.73 -1.81
CA GLY A 330 -6.31 4.83 -3.22
C GLY A 330 -7.81 4.56 -3.44
N GLY A 331 -8.66 5.01 -2.50
CA GLY A 331 -10.12 4.81 -2.55
C GLY A 331 -10.61 3.42 -2.14
N THR A 332 -9.73 2.50 -1.70
CA THR A 332 -10.11 1.14 -1.27
C THR A 332 -9.57 0.84 0.13
N VAL A 333 -10.36 0.18 0.99
CA VAL A 333 -9.88 -0.30 2.29
C VAL A 333 -9.06 -1.57 2.09
N ARG A 334 -7.78 -1.56 2.53
CA ARG A 334 -6.86 -2.69 2.43
C ARG A 334 -6.46 -3.19 3.82
N VAL A 335 -6.20 -4.50 3.95
CA VAL A 335 -5.58 -5.09 5.14
C VAL A 335 -4.08 -4.91 5.03
N ILE A 336 -3.52 -4.07 5.88
CA ILE A 336 -2.10 -3.70 5.86
C ILE A 336 -1.27 -4.46 6.91
N ARG A 337 -1.94 -5.11 7.87
CA ARG A 337 -1.35 -6.06 8.81
C ARG A 337 -2.42 -7.06 9.22
N ASN A 338 -2.07 -8.34 9.26
CA ASN A 338 -2.93 -9.37 9.85
C ASN A 338 -2.05 -10.38 10.58
N GLU A 339 -2.06 -10.33 11.91
CA GLU A 339 -1.36 -11.30 12.72
C GLU A 339 -2.13 -12.63 12.76
N SER A 340 -1.40 -13.71 12.55
CA SER A 340 -1.88 -15.08 12.71
C SER A 340 -1.93 -15.45 14.20
N ASN A 341 -2.67 -16.52 14.53
CA ASN A 341 -2.73 -17.05 15.90
C ASN A 341 -1.38 -17.57 16.41
N ALA A 342 -0.40 -17.79 15.53
CA ALA A 342 0.96 -18.14 15.93
C ALA A 342 1.75 -16.93 16.46
N GLN A 343 1.27 -15.71 16.19
CA GLN A 343 1.88 -14.45 16.62
C GLN A 343 1.19 -13.85 17.85
N THR A 344 0.33 -14.64 18.52
CA THR A 344 -0.33 -14.27 19.77
C THR A 344 0.69 -13.88 20.82
N ARG A 345 0.43 -12.74 21.47
CA ARG A 345 1.13 -12.33 22.67
C ARG A 345 0.33 -12.86 23.84
N TRP A 346 0.84 -13.94 24.42
CA TRP A 346 0.21 -14.62 25.54
C TRP A 346 0.34 -13.81 26.84
N ASP A 347 -0.67 -13.86 27.68
CA ASP A 347 -0.71 -13.33 29.04
C ASP A 347 -0.27 -11.84 29.14
N ILE A 348 -0.87 -10.94 28.35
CA ILE A 348 -0.32 -9.58 28.25
C ILE A 348 -0.34 -8.81 29.58
N PRO A 349 0.62 -7.90 29.81
CA PRO A 349 0.53 -6.95 30.92
C PRO A 349 -0.63 -5.95 30.71
N ALA A 350 -1.13 -5.39 31.82
CA ALA A 350 -2.15 -4.33 31.81
C ALA A 350 -1.76 -3.09 30.96
N ASN A 351 -0.46 -2.88 30.75
CA ASN A 351 0.06 -1.89 29.80
C ASN A 351 0.96 -2.58 28.79
N LEU A 352 0.50 -2.70 27.55
CA LEU A 352 1.25 -3.31 26.45
C LEU A 352 1.69 -2.23 25.46
N HIS A 353 2.96 -2.29 25.04
CA HIS A 353 3.50 -1.45 23.98
C HIS A 353 3.86 -2.29 22.74
N VAL A 354 3.38 -1.89 21.56
CA VAL A 354 3.65 -2.62 20.31
C VAL A 354 4.02 -1.71 19.14
N THR A 355 4.93 -2.19 18.29
CA THR A 355 5.15 -1.62 16.95
C THR A 355 4.63 -2.63 15.92
N LEU A 356 3.66 -2.22 15.12
CA LEU A 356 3.03 -3.05 14.09
C LEU A 356 3.61 -2.69 12.72
N LEU A 357 4.27 -3.64 12.08
CA LEU A 357 4.85 -3.46 10.75
C LEU A 357 3.79 -3.68 9.68
N ALA A 358 3.45 -2.62 8.96
CA ALA A 358 2.55 -2.67 7.83
C ALA A 358 3.24 -3.28 6.59
N ASN A 359 2.46 -3.90 5.72
CA ASN A 359 2.89 -4.38 4.41
C ASN A 359 2.97 -3.24 3.38
N ASP A 360 3.34 -3.60 2.14
CA ASP A 360 3.49 -2.71 0.99
C ASP A 360 2.16 -2.11 0.47
N LEU A 361 1.02 -2.53 1.00
CA LEU A 361 -0.29 -1.98 0.66
C LEU A 361 -0.66 -0.73 1.46
N ALA A 362 0.16 -0.33 2.44
CA ALA A 362 -0.07 0.83 3.29
C ALA A 362 0.31 2.16 2.61
N CYS A 363 -0.47 3.19 2.91
CA CYS A 363 -0.15 4.58 2.60
C CYS A 363 0.61 5.16 3.78
N CYS A 364 1.92 4.97 3.75
CA CYS A 364 2.85 5.49 4.73
C CYS A 364 3.10 6.97 4.44
N LEU A 365 3.26 7.79 5.48
CA LEU A 365 3.80 9.13 5.30
C LEU A 365 5.29 9.01 5.05
N PRO A 366 5.76 9.48 3.91
CA PRO A 366 7.14 9.29 3.54
C PRO A 366 7.96 10.35 4.26
N VAL A 367 8.64 9.92 5.32
CA VAL A 367 9.45 10.79 6.19
C VAL A 367 10.91 10.35 6.23
N CYS A 368 11.23 9.26 5.53
CA CYS A 368 12.55 8.65 5.45
C CYS A 368 13.28 9.03 4.15
N TYR A 369 13.05 10.24 3.64
CA TYR A 369 13.59 10.71 2.35
C TYR A 369 15.05 11.08 2.37
N ASP A 370 15.49 11.70 3.47
CA ASP A 370 16.88 12.09 3.61
C ASP A 370 17.71 10.86 3.96
N PRO A 371 18.90 10.72 3.37
CA PRO A 371 19.78 9.61 3.72
C PRO A 371 20.23 9.73 5.18
N ASP A 372 20.19 8.61 5.91
CA ASP A 372 20.69 8.52 7.30
C ASP A 372 22.17 8.92 7.45
N CYS A 373 22.93 8.88 6.36
CA CYS A 373 24.34 9.27 6.35
C CYS A 373 24.45 10.80 6.32
N PRO A 374 25.07 11.43 7.34
CA PRO A 374 25.13 12.88 7.44
C PRO A 374 25.84 13.50 6.23
N GLU A 375 26.95 12.91 5.80
CA GLU A 375 27.88 13.43 4.79
C GLU A 375 27.66 12.86 3.37
N CYS A 376 26.43 12.78 2.85
CA CYS A 376 26.24 12.23 1.49
C CYS A 376 25.16 12.93 0.67
N LEU A 377 25.11 12.59 -0.62
CA LEU A 377 24.01 12.94 -1.50
C LEU A 377 23.72 11.77 -2.43
N GLN A 378 22.45 11.42 -2.61
CA GLN A 378 22.02 10.40 -3.56
C GLN A 378 21.10 11.01 -4.60
N VAL A 379 21.46 10.92 -5.88
CA VAL A 379 20.55 11.24 -6.99
C VAL A 379 19.77 9.99 -7.35
N THR A 380 18.44 10.09 -7.35
CA THR A 380 17.52 8.98 -7.62
C THR A 380 16.88 9.09 -8.99
N PHE A 381 16.60 10.30 -9.48
CA PHE A 381 16.03 10.51 -10.82
C PHE A 381 16.64 11.70 -11.55
N VAL A 382 16.68 11.58 -12.88
CA VAL A 382 16.91 12.67 -13.84
C VAL A 382 15.65 12.81 -14.70
N GLY A 383 14.96 13.94 -14.57
CA GLY A 383 13.61 14.09 -15.13
C GLY A 383 12.68 13.01 -14.55
N CYS A 384 12.13 12.18 -15.44
CA CYS A 384 11.28 11.04 -15.07
C CYS A 384 11.98 9.67 -15.16
N VAL A 385 13.31 9.63 -15.32
CA VAL A 385 14.09 8.40 -15.46
C VAL A 385 14.85 8.11 -14.17
N ASP A 386 14.71 6.90 -13.63
CA ASP A 386 15.46 6.43 -12.47
C ASP A 386 16.95 6.29 -12.83
N THR A 387 17.86 6.70 -11.95
CA THR A 387 19.31 6.67 -12.23
C THR A 387 19.84 5.27 -12.52
N SER A 388 19.17 4.20 -12.05
CA SER A 388 19.49 2.82 -12.39
C SER A 388 19.21 2.45 -13.86
N GLN A 389 18.40 3.23 -14.55
CA GLN A 389 18.08 3.05 -15.98
C GLN A 389 18.94 3.93 -16.89
N ILE A 390 19.91 4.66 -16.33
CA ILE A 390 20.81 5.55 -17.05
C ILE A 390 22.17 4.85 -17.21
N GLY A 391 22.72 4.84 -18.42
CA GLY A 391 24.03 4.24 -18.67
C GLY A 391 25.15 4.90 -17.83
N ALA A 392 25.88 4.09 -17.08
CA ALA A 392 26.99 4.51 -16.23
C ALA A 392 28.37 4.11 -16.83
N ALA A 393 29.46 4.54 -16.21
CA ALA A 393 30.83 4.37 -16.71
C ALA A 393 31.44 2.98 -16.43
N ASP A 394 30.80 2.19 -15.60
CA ASP A 394 31.18 0.86 -15.12
C ASP A 394 30.81 -0.28 -16.06
N LEU A 395 30.10 0.01 -17.15
CA LEU A 395 30.13 -0.84 -18.34
C LEU A 395 31.41 -0.49 -19.12
N PRO A 396 32.48 -1.29 -19.04
CA PRO A 396 33.62 -1.03 -19.90
C PRO A 396 33.12 -1.03 -21.35
N PRO A 397 33.41 0.01 -22.15
CA PRO A 397 33.30 -0.10 -23.59
C PRO A 397 34.36 -1.11 -24.00
N VAL A 398 34.03 -2.41 -23.92
CA VAL A 398 34.82 -3.45 -24.55
C VAL A 398 34.48 -3.31 -26.01
N PRO A 399 35.37 -2.79 -26.88
CA PRO A 399 35.07 -2.75 -28.30
C PRO A 399 34.67 -4.16 -28.73
N PRO A 400 33.53 -4.34 -29.40
CA PRO A 400 32.78 -3.34 -30.18
C PRO A 400 31.59 -2.65 -29.48
N LEU A 401 31.50 -2.63 -28.14
CA LEU A 401 30.36 -2.08 -27.42
C LEU A 401 30.26 -0.55 -27.51
N PRO A 402 29.05 0.01 -27.71
CA PRO A 402 28.84 1.45 -27.86
C PRO A 402 28.95 2.23 -26.53
N ASP A 403 29.31 3.52 -26.60
CA ASP A 403 29.30 4.42 -25.43
C ASP A 403 27.87 4.83 -25.09
N LEU A 404 27.31 4.22 -24.06
CA LEU A 404 25.94 4.45 -23.59
C LEU A 404 25.87 5.35 -22.36
N ARG A 405 26.98 5.98 -21.96
CA ARG A 405 27.00 6.85 -20.77
C ARG A 405 26.00 7.98 -20.90
N GLY A 406 25.14 8.11 -19.90
CA GLY A 406 24.14 9.17 -19.78
C GLY A 406 22.88 9.00 -20.64
N TYR A 407 22.75 7.92 -21.42
CA TYR A 407 21.50 7.59 -22.12
C TYR A 407 20.52 6.89 -21.16
N ALA A 408 19.23 7.19 -21.30
CA ALA A 408 18.15 6.49 -20.61
C ALA A 408 17.76 5.20 -21.32
N TYR A 409 17.28 4.21 -20.56
CA TYR A 409 16.69 2.95 -21.04
C TYR A 409 17.65 2.13 -21.92
N THR A 410 18.86 1.92 -21.42
CA THR A 410 19.95 1.23 -22.11
C THR A 410 19.94 -0.30 -21.95
N ALA A 411 19.02 -0.84 -21.16
CA ALA A 411 18.95 -2.27 -20.87
C ALA A 411 18.41 -3.08 -22.08
N MET A 412 18.98 -4.27 -22.30
CA MET A 412 18.51 -5.27 -23.26
C MET A 412 17.31 -6.06 -22.71
N PRO A 413 16.45 -6.69 -23.55
CA PRO A 413 16.58 -6.91 -25.01
C PRO A 413 16.02 -5.80 -25.92
N SER A 414 15.37 -4.78 -25.35
CA SER A 414 14.68 -3.73 -26.12
C SER A 414 15.18 -2.35 -25.68
N PRO A 415 16.39 -1.95 -26.11
CA PRO A 415 16.96 -0.68 -25.72
C PRO A 415 16.29 0.48 -26.46
N ASP A 416 16.05 1.56 -25.74
CA ASP A 416 15.53 2.81 -26.33
C ASP A 416 16.61 3.88 -26.47
N ASP A 417 17.69 3.80 -25.68
CA ASP A 417 18.88 4.68 -25.73
C ASP A 417 18.54 6.15 -25.97
N ARG A 418 17.81 6.75 -25.02
CA ARG A 418 17.30 8.11 -25.18
C ARG A 418 18.22 9.14 -24.53
N PRO A 419 18.76 10.11 -25.27
CA PRO A 419 19.36 11.29 -24.65
C PRO A 419 18.31 12.16 -23.98
N PHE A 420 18.71 12.97 -23.00
CA PHE A 420 17.85 13.88 -22.26
C PHE A 420 17.73 15.25 -22.94
N TYR A 421 16.67 16.01 -22.64
CA TYR A 421 16.44 17.34 -23.22
C TYR A 421 15.69 18.29 -22.27
N GLY A 422 15.74 19.59 -22.57
CA GLY A 422 14.93 20.61 -21.92
C GLY A 422 15.37 20.91 -20.48
N SER A 423 14.40 21.30 -19.65
CA SER A 423 14.60 21.45 -18.21
C SER A 423 14.38 20.11 -17.49
N LEU A 424 15.44 19.61 -16.86
CA LEU A 424 15.48 18.30 -16.21
C LEU A 424 15.35 18.46 -14.70
N ARG A 425 14.26 17.95 -14.13
CA ARG A 425 14.08 17.86 -12.68
C ARG A 425 15.06 16.84 -12.10
N ILE A 426 16.06 17.28 -11.34
CA ILE A 426 17.01 16.39 -10.66
C ILE A 426 16.46 16.09 -9.27
N ARG A 427 16.28 14.81 -8.95
CA ARG A 427 15.71 14.35 -7.67
C ARG A 427 16.66 13.49 -6.89
N GLY A 428 16.55 13.53 -5.57
CA GLY A 428 17.45 12.86 -4.65
C GLY A 428 17.28 13.30 -3.20
N GLY A 429 18.21 12.86 -2.36
CA GLY A 429 18.28 13.23 -0.94
C GLY A 429 19.68 13.73 -0.59
N VAL A 430 19.75 14.66 0.35
CA VAL A 430 20.99 15.23 0.87
C VAL A 430 21.09 14.91 2.35
N GLY A 431 22.26 14.47 2.80
CA GLY A 431 22.53 14.15 4.19
C GLY A 431 22.51 15.36 5.10
N SER A 432 22.33 15.09 6.40
CA SER A 432 21.96 16.09 7.39
C SER A 432 23.01 17.11 7.79
N ASP A 433 24.26 16.94 7.36
CA ASP A 433 25.35 17.86 7.69
C ASP A 433 25.72 18.83 6.54
N VAL A 434 24.90 18.79 5.48
CA VAL A 434 25.00 19.65 4.31
C VAL A 434 23.88 20.67 4.36
N ASP A 435 24.25 21.93 4.58
CA ASP A 435 23.29 23.03 4.66
C ASP A 435 23.01 23.64 3.28
N TYR A 436 24.02 23.62 2.42
CA TYR A 436 23.97 24.15 1.06
C TYR A 436 24.69 23.23 0.08
N VAL A 437 24.14 23.12 -1.13
CA VAL A 437 24.73 22.35 -2.23
C VAL A 437 25.07 23.27 -3.39
N LYS A 438 26.26 23.06 -3.96
CA LYS A 438 26.67 23.58 -5.26
C LYS A 438 26.79 22.44 -6.26
N VAL A 439 26.39 22.68 -7.49
CA VAL A 439 26.51 21.72 -8.58
C VAL A 439 27.70 22.09 -9.46
N GLN A 440 28.52 21.11 -9.79
CA GLN A 440 29.57 21.22 -10.80
C GLN A 440 29.33 20.24 -11.93
N ILE A 441 29.69 20.66 -13.13
CA ILE A 441 29.57 19.88 -14.35
C ILE A 441 30.94 19.66 -14.99
N SER A 442 31.11 18.50 -15.61
CA SER A 442 32.18 18.21 -16.55
C SER A 442 31.54 17.86 -17.89
N ARG A 443 31.92 18.60 -18.94
CA ARG A 443 31.46 18.39 -20.31
C ARG A 443 32.46 17.49 -21.04
N ASP A 444 31.99 16.37 -21.57
CA ASP A 444 32.77 15.39 -22.34
C ASP A 444 34.07 14.94 -21.63
N GLY A 445 34.05 14.87 -20.30
CA GLY A 445 35.21 14.52 -19.48
C GLY A 445 36.24 15.66 -19.31
N GLY A 446 35.87 16.89 -19.65
CA GLY A 446 36.68 18.09 -19.44
C GLY A 446 36.81 18.52 -17.98
N VAL A 447 37.38 19.71 -17.77
CA VAL A 447 37.56 20.28 -16.43
C VAL A 447 36.21 20.55 -15.77
N TRP A 448 36.13 20.31 -14.46
CA TRP A 448 34.96 20.62 -13.66
C TRP A 448 34.76 22.13 -13.52
N THR A 449 33.57 22.61 -13.86
CA THR A 449 33.14 24.00 -13.69
C THR A 449 31.85 24.06 -12.89
N ASP A 450 31.60 25.18 -12.22
CA ASP A 450 30.32 25.41 -11.54
C ASP A 450 29.19 25.46 -12.57
N LEU A 451 28.03 24.88 -12.25
CA LEU A 451 26.83 24.97 -13.10
C LEU A 451 26.30 26.41 -13.01
N PRO A 452 26.31 27.19 -14.11
CA PRO A 452 25.93 28.59 -14.05
C PRO A 452 24.40 28.75 -14.12
N PRO A 453 23.81 29.73 -13.45
CA PRO A 453 22.47 30.22 -13.81
C PRO A 453 22.46 30.77 -15.25
N PRO A 454 21.40 30.57 -16.05
CA PRO A 454 20.13 29.95 -15.65
C PRO A 454 20.10 28.41 -15.78
N ALA A 455 21.18 27.75 -16.22
CA ALA A 455 21.23 26.29 -16.31
C ALA A 455 21.08 25.59 -14.94
N PHE A 456 21.55 26.25 -13.86
CA PHE A 456 21.20 25.90 -12.49
C PHE A 456 19.89 26.62 -12.11
N GLU A 457 18.75 25.95 -12.24
CA GLU A 457 17.43 26.53 -12.01
C GLU A 457 16.83 26.06 -10.67
N GLY A 458 16.08 26.95 -10.02
CA GLY A 458 15.38 26.69 -8.76
C GLY A 458 13.99 26.09 -8.93
N PHE A 459 13.27 25.95 -7.83
CA PHE A 459 11.90 25.47 -7.80
C PHE A 459 11.13 26.00 -6.60
N GLN A 460 9.81 25.83 -6.60
CA GLN A 460 8.94 26.11 -5.46
C GLN A 460 8.48 24.80 -4.84
N ARG A 461 8.44 24.76 -3.52
CA ARG A 461 8.13 23.53 -2.77
C ARG A 461 6.98 23.74 -1.81
N ASN A 462 5.87 23.05 -2.03
CA ASN A 462 4.70 23.10 -1.15
C ASN A 462 4.82 22.11 0.02
N TYR A 463 4.26 22.47 1.16
CA TYR A 463 4.06 21.58 2.31
C TYR A 463 2.61 21.61 2.79
N TRP A 464 2.22 20.58 3.53
CA TRP A 464 0.92 20.47 4.17
C TRP A 464 0.99 21.07 5.59
N ASP A 465 0.06 21.96 5.91
CA ASP A 465 -0.02 22.67 7.20
C ASP A 465 -1.21 22.23 8.07
N GLY A 466 -1.99 21.26 7.62
CA GLY A 466 -3.23 20.83 8.28
C GLY A 466 -4.50 21.46 7.70
N SER A 467 -4.40 22.53 6.91
CA SER A 467 -5.49 23.01 6.07
C SER A 467 -5.54 22.13 4.83
N GLY A 468 -6.73 21.69 4.41
CA GLY A 468 -6.90 20.68 3.35
C GLY A 468 -6.45 21.09 1.93
N GLN A 469 -5.70 22.19 1.77
CA GLN A 469 -5.14 22.66 0.51
C GLN A 469 -3.63 22.87 0.63
N ALA A 470 -2.90 22.79 -0.48
CA ALA A 470 -1.50 23.22 -0.51
C ALA A 470 -1.43 24.72 -0.14
N VAL A 471 -0.56 25.06 0.82
CA VAL A 471 -0.42 26.44 1.28
C VAL A 471 0.36 27.24 0.24
N GLU A 472 -0.23 28.36 -0.18
CA GLU A 472 0.47 29.41 -0.91
C GLU A 472 0.78 30.57 0.06
N PRO A 473 1.99 31.17 0.03
CA PRO A 473 3.01 30.97 -1.01
C PRO A 473 4.01 29.85 -0.69
N ALA A 474 4.25 29.00 -1.69
CA ALA A 474 5.29 27.98 -1.69
C ALA A 474 6.69 28.60 -1.44
N PRO A 475 7.49 28.12 -0.47
CA PRO A 475 8.88 28.56 -0.35
C PRO A 475 9.68 28.23 -1.61
N ALA A 476 10.49 29.20 -2.03
CA ALA A 476 11.37 29.09 -3.20
C ALA A 476 12.73 28.53 -2.79
N PHE A 477 13.15 27.47 -3.46
CA PHE A 477 14.48 26.87 -3.41
C PHE A 477 15.22 27.25 -4.69
N THR A 478 15.89 28.40 -4.67
CA THR A 478 16.57 28.97 -5.85
C THR A 478 18.07 29.09 -5.61
N PRO A 479 18.90 29.04 -6.67
CA PRO A 479 20.32 29.35 -6.53
C PRO A 479 20.51 30.77 -5.99
N ILE A 480 21.35 30.90 -4.98
CA ILE A 480 21.73 32.18 -4.36
C ILE A 480 23.24 32.31 -4.33
N VAL A 481 23.73 33.55 -4.48
CA VAL A 481 25.15 33.85 -4.28
C VAL A 481 25.39 34.10 -2.80
N LYS A 482 26.22 33.26 -2.19
CA LYS A 482 26.53 33.30 -0.76
C LYS A 482 28.03 33.13 -0.54
N ASN A 483 28.66 34.11 0.10
CA ASN A 483 30.12 34.18 0.29
C ASN A 483 30.91 33.93 -1.03
N GLY A 484 30.37 34.40 -2.16
CA GLY A 484 30.98 34.24 -3.49
C GLY A 484 30.78 32.87 -4.15
N GLN A 485 29.97 31.98 -3.59
CA GLN A 485 29.57 30.71 -4.21
C GLN A 485 28.10 30.75 -4.61
N THR A 486 27.75 30.22 -5.79
CA THR A 486 26.35 30.00 -6.17
C THR A 486 25.91 28.65 -5.64
N VAL A 487 25.01 28.67 -4.65
CA VAL A 487 24.55 27.48 -3.91
C VAL A 487 23.03 27.46 -3.80
N MET A 488 22.47 26.30 -3.49
CA MET A 488 21.06 26.14 -3.14
C MET A 488 20.95 25.55 -1.73
N ILE A 489 20.00 26.06 -0.94
CA ILE A 489 19.73 25.56 0.42
C ILE A 489 19.17 24.14 0.39
N THR A 490 19.57 23.29 1.32
CA THR A 490 18.98 21.96 1.48
C THR A 490 17.64 22.03 2.22
N ARG A 491 16.79 21.02 2.03
CA ARG A 491 15.49 20.92 2.70
C ARG A 491 15.63 21.01 4.23
N GLN A 492 16.54 20.22 4.78
CA GLN A 492 16.75 20.12 6.21
C GLN A 492 17.25 21.43 6.82
N HIS A 493 18.20 22.12 6.15
CA HIS A 493 18.65 23.42 6.63
C HIS A 493 17.56 24.49 6.54
N TYR A 494 16.74 24.46 5.48
CA TYR A 494 15.57 25.32 5.39
C TYR A 494 14.61 25.10 6.57
N GLU A 495 14.30 23.85 6.93
CA GLU A 495 13.47 23.52 8.09
C GLU A 495 14.09 23.95 9.43
N ALA A 496 15.42 23.92 9.54
CA ALA A 496 16.15 24.37 10.73
C ALA A 496 16.08 25.89 10.90
N LEU A 497 16.18 26.65 9.82
CA LEU A 497 16.04 28.11 9.82
C LEU A 497 14.58 28.58 10.02
N HIS A 498 13.60 27.70 9.75
CA HIS A 498 12.18 28.02 9.81
C HIS A 498 11.42 27.10 10.78
N PRO A 499 11.70 27.16 12.10
CA PRO A 499 11.07 26.27 13.09
C PRO A 499 9.56 26.50 13.27
N ALA A 500 9.02 27.59 12.73
CA ALA A 500 7.59 27.90 12.77
C ALA A 500 6.75 27.08 11.77
N ILE A 501 7.39 26.40 10.80
CA ILE A 501 6.68 25.55 9.84
C ILE A 501 6.01 24.39 10.61
N PRO A 502 4.71 24.10 10.38
CA PRO A 502 4.02 23.01 11.05
C PRO A 502 4.72 21.68 10.87
N ARG A 503 4.89 20.96 11.98
CA ARG A 503 5.49 19.63 12.02
C ARG A 503 4.49 18.63 12.57
N PHE A 504 4.37 17.52 11.85
CA PHE A 504 3.54 16.39 12.22
C PHE A 504 4.48 15.21 12.43
N GLY A 505 4.51 14.68 13.65
CA GLY A 505 5.48 13.64 14.02
C GLY A 505 6.93 14.12 14.04
N GLY A 506 7.12 15.42 14.27
CA GLY A 506 8.44 16.05 14.26
C GLY A 506 8.99 16.40 12.88
N GLN A 507 8.22 16.16 11.81
CA GLN A 507 8.65 16.34 10.41
C GLN A 507 7.70 17.27 9.66
N VAL A 508 8.22 17.99 8.66
CA VAL A 508 7.40 18.76 7.71
C VAL A 508 6.94 17.82 6.58
N ILE A 509 5.65 17.84 6.27
CA ILE A 509 5.07 17.00 5.21
C ILE A 509 5.12 17.78 3.89
N TRP A 510 6.13 17.51 3.06
CA TRP A 510 6.33 18.15 1.76
C TRP A 510 5.59 17.42 0.64
N TYR A 511 4.95 18.15 -0.28
CA TYR A 511 4.36 17.57 -1.49
C TYR A 511 5.41 17.21 -2.54
N ASP A 512 6.54 17.92 -2.52
CA ASP A 512 7.74 17.61 -3.29
C ASP A 512 8.89 17.43 -2.30
N PRO A 513 9.24 16.20 -1.91
CA PRO A 513 10.23 15.95 -0.88
C PRO A 513 11.66 15.78 -1.42
N ASP A 514 11.82 15.53 -2.72
CA ASP A 514 13.05 14.98 -3.29
C ASP A 514 13.66 15.83 -4.43
N THR A 515 13.03 16.91 -4.89
CA THR A 515 13.71 17.80 -5.85
C THR A 515 14.97 18.41 -5.24
N LEU A 516 16.08 18.30 -5.97
CA LEU A 516 17.32 18.97 -5.65
C LEU A 516 17.45 20.30 -6.39
N PHE A 517 17.17 20.32 -7.69
CA PHE A 517 17.17 21.49 -8.57
C PHE A 517 16.65 21.12 -9.98
N TYR A 518 16.47 22.12 -10.85
CA TYR A 518 16.25 21.90 -12.28
C TYR A 518 17.54 22.18 -13.06
N PHE A 519 17.93 21.25 -13.93
CA PHE A 519 19.02 21.42 -14.88
C PHE A 519 18.45 21.84 -16.23
N ASP A 520 18.47 23.12 -16.54
CA ASP A 520 18.05 23.64 -17.84
C ASP A 520 19.15 23.45 -18.88
N THR A 521 18.95 22.46 -19.74
CA THR A 521 19.91 22.10 -20.79
C THR A 521 19.82 23.00 -22.01
N THR A 522 18.83 23.90 -22.06
CA THR A 522 18.59 24.84 -23.18
C THR A 522 19.17 26.23 -22.94
N ALA A 523 19.79 26.45 -21.77
CA ALA A 523 20.38 27.71 -21.32
C ALA A 523 21.65 28.13 -22.09
N ASN A 524 21.57 28.27 -23.41
CA ASN A 524 22.62 28.78 -24.29
C ASN A 524 22.70 30.33 -24.16
N PRO A 525 23.88 30.96 -23.96
CA PRO A 525 25.23 30.39 -23.99
C PRO A 525 25.84 30.02 -22.63
N ALA A 526 25.04 29.99 -21.55
CA ALA A 526 25.54 29.65 -20.21
C ALA A 526 26.14 28.23 -20.18
N ILE A 527 25.58 27.31 -20.95
CA ILE A 527 26.20 26.04 -21.31
C ILE A 527 26.22 25.87 -22.83
N THR A 528 27.23 25.16 -23.36
CA THR A 528 27.22 24.74 -24.77
C THR A 528 26.15 23.66 -24.94
N PRO A 529 25.17 23.81 -25.85
CA PRO A 529 24.19 22.75 -26.09
C PRO A 529 24.84 21.41 -26.44
N ASP A 530 24.11 20.34 -26.15
CA ASP A 530 24.29 18.94 -26.57
C ASP A 530 25.70 18.36 -26.34
N ALA A 531 25.81 17.50 -25.32
CA ALA A 531 27.07 16.88 -24.90
C ALA A 531 26.84 15.74 -23.91
N LEU A 532 27.91 15.03 -23.52
CA LEU A 532 27.90 14.26 -22.28
C LEU A 532 28.20 15.17 -21.11
N TYR A 533 27.26 15.31 -20.19
CA TYR A 533 27.49 15.96 -18.91
C TYR A 533 27.71 14.92 -17.82
N GLN A 534 28.70 15.18 -16.98
CA GLN A 534 28.81 14.53 -15.69
C GLN A 534 28.55 15.58 -14.61
N LEU A 535 27.63 15.29 -13.69
CA LEU A 535 27.37 16.16 -12.54
C LEU A 535 28.12 15.63 -11.32
N ARG A 536 28.58 16.55 -10.47
CA ARG A 536 29.02 16.27 -9.10
C ARG A 536 28.54 17.37 -8.17
N PHE A 537 28.52 17.07 -6.88
CA PHE A 537 27.92 17.93 -5.86
C PHE A 537 28.96 18.33 -4.82
N ILE A 538 28.99 19.62 -4.47
CA ILE A 538 29.83 20.18 -3.42
C ILE A 538 28.92 20.61 -2.28
N GLY A 539 29.13 20.06 -1.08
CA GLY A 539 28.39 20.42 0.12
C GLY A 539 29.12 21.47 0.95
N TYR A 540 28.35 22.32 1.60
CA TYR A 540 28.81 23.32 2.56
C TYR A 540 27.96 23.26 3.83
N SER A 541 28.61 23.49 4.97
CA SER A 541 27.93 23.80 6.24
C SER A 541 27.83 25.31 6.42
N ALA A 542 26.86 25.75 7.21
CA ALA A 542 26.59 27.14 7.55
C ALA A 542 26.95 27.44 9.01
N ASP A 543 27.35 28.68 9.29
CA ASP A 543 27.51 29.15 10.66
C ASP A 543 26.17 29.58 11.29
N ALA A 544 26.21 30.02 12.55
CA ALA A 544 25.01 30.45 13.27
C ALA A 544 24.34 31.70 12.69
N ALA A 545 25.04 32.47 11.85
CA ALA A 545 24.48 33.61 11.12
C ALA A 545 24.02 33.21 9.70
N ASP A 546 23.95 31.89 9.44
CA ASP A 546 23.65 31.31 8.15
C ASP A 546 24.60 31.88 7.07
N ASN A 547 25.91 31.95 7.31
CA ASN A 547 26.91 32.17 6.26
C ASN A 547 27.63 30.87 5.92
N LEU A 548 28.09 30.71 4.67
CA LEU A 548 28.84 29.50 4.30
C LEU A 548 30.19 29.46 5.03
N ILE A 549 30.46 28.35 5.71
CA ILE A 549 31.80 28.05 6.21
C ILE A 549 32.61 27.53 5.01
N LEU A 550 33.33 28.41 4.33
CA LEU A 550 34.04 28.05 3.08
C LEU A 550 35.03 26.87 3.24
N GLY A 551 35.62 26.69 4.42
CA GLY A 551 36.50 25.56 4.74
C GLY A 551 35.79 24.20 4.88
N SER A 552 34.45 24.17 4.94
CA SER A 552 33.64 22.93 4.99
C SER A 552 33.34 22.34 3.61
N ALA A 553 33.74 23.04 2.54
CA ALA A 553 33.49 22.65 1.16
C ALA A 553 34.08 21.27 0.87
N ARG A 554 33.24 20.33 0.45
CA ARG A 554 33.65 18.96 0.13
C ARG A 554 32.83 18.38 -1.01
N VAL A 555 33.44 17.51 -1.81
CA VAL A 555 32.70 16.72 -2.81
C VAL A 555 31.88 15.69 -2.06
N LEU A 556 30.57 15.68 -2.28
CA LEU A 556 29.66 14.76 -1.58
C LEU A 556 29.77 13.35 -2.17
N PRO A 557 30.02 12.32 -1.33
CA PRO A 557 29.95 10.94 -1.75
C PRO A 557 28.50 10.50 -2.00
N GLY A 558 28.35 9.45 -2.80
CA GLY A 558 27.09 8.71 -2.89
C GLY A 558 26.76 8.09 -1.53
N CYS A 559 25.48 7.99 -1.18
CA CYS A 559 25.11 7.51 0.15
C CYS A 559 25.51 6.04 0.34
N GLY A 560 26.28 5.77 1.40
CA GLY A 560 26.90 4.47 1.63
C GLY A 560 28.13 4.17 0.77
N GLN A 561 28.54 5.09 -0.11
CA GLN A 561 29.72 4.95 -0.96
C GLN A 561 30.86 5.82 -0.44
N GLN A 562 32.11 5.45 -0.77
CA GLN A 562 33.26 6.33 -0.56
C GLN A 562 33.54 7.23 -1.77
N GLU A 563 32.96 6.89 -2.92
CA GLU A 563 33.13 7.65 -4.15
C GLU A 563 32.14 8.81 -4.23
N ALA A 564 32.58 9.89 -4.88
CA ALA A 564 31.74 11.06 -5.18
C ALA A 564 30.45 10.64 -5.90
N GLN A 565 29.32 11.18 -5.45
CA GLN A 565 28.06 11.03 -6.16
C GLN A 565 28.18 11.67 -7.54
N LYS A 566 27.98 10.87 -8.57
CA LYS A 566 28.08 11.27 -9.97
C LYS A 566 26.88 10.75 -10.75
N VAL A 567 26.40 11.57 -11.67
CA VAL A 567 25.41 11.13 -12.67
C VAL A 567 25.87 11.59 -14.04
N PHE A 568 25.83 10.68 -15.02
CA PHE A 568 26.04 11.00 -16.42
C PHE A 568 24.71 11.35 -17.05
N ILE A 569 24.68 12.39 -17.87
CA ILE A 569 23.50 12.86 -18.58
C ILE A 569 23.94 13.17 -20.01
N ARG A 570 23.53 12.35 -20.97
CA ARG A 570 23.69 12.67 -22.39
C ARG A 570 22.57 13.63 -22.75
N VAL A 571 22.91 14.83 -23.18
CA VAL A 571 21.95 15.86 -23.58
C VAL A 571 21.90 15.94 -25.10
N ASP A 572 20.68 16.05 -25.62
CA ASP A 572 20.41 16.24 -27.04
C ASP A 572 19.08 16.99 -27.25
N ASN A 573 19.15 18.31 -27.32
CA ASN A 573 18.03 19.22 -27.55
C ASN A 573 17.63 19.27 -29.03
N GLN A 574 16.44 19.78 -29.33
CA GLN A 574 16.00 19.92 -30.72
C GLN A 574 16.73 21.05 -31.44
N ALA A 575 17.45 20.72 -32.52
CA ALA A 575 18.04 21.73 -33.39
C ALA A 575 16.97 22.43 -34.25
N MET A 576 16.84 23.74 -34.06
CA MET A 576 15.88 24.60 -34.76
C MET A 576 16.42 25.22 -36.05
N VAL A 577 17.68 24.97 -36.41
CA VAL A 577 18.31 25.56 -37.60
C VAL A 577 18.00 24.71 -38.83
N HIS A 578 16.90 25.01 -39.51
CA HIS A 578 16.50 24.34 -40.75
C HIS A 578 16.98 25.10 -42.00
N PRO A 579 17.28 24.41 -43.11
CA PRO A 579 17.54 25.04 -44.41
C PRO A 579 16.43 26.02 -44.83
N ALA A 580 16.72 26.94 -45.75
CA ALA A 580 15.70 27.85 -46.25
C ALA A 580 14.54 27.06 -46.90
N PRO A 581 13.27 27.39 -46.59
CA PRO A 581 12.11 26.70 -47.17
C PRO A 581 12.14 26.73 -48.71
N THR A 582 11.73 25.64 -49.34
CA THR A 582 11.59 25.56 -50.81
C THR A 582 10.16 25.17 -51.18
N ALA A 583 9.78 25.31 -52.46
CA ALA A 583 8.45 24.91 -52.91
C ALA A 583 8.18 23.39 -52.75
N LEU A 584 9.23 22.56 -52.76
CA LEU A 584 9.13 21.11 -52.59
C LEU A 584 9.32 20.65 -51.14
N HIS A 585 9.80 21.54 -50.28
CA HIS A 585 9.99 21.33 -48.85
C HIS A 585 9.58 22.61 -48.10
N PRO A 586 8.29 22.97 -48.16
CA PRO A 586 7.78 24.15 -47.47
C PRO A 586 7.77 23.90 -45.95
N CYS A 587 8.08 24.94 -45.18
CA CYS A 587 7.98 24.90 -43.73
C CYS A 587 7.68 26.29 -43.16
N GLY A 588 7.28 26.35 -41.89
CA GLY A 588 7.03 27.58 -41.15
C GLY A 588 5.57 28.02 -41.19
N PRO A 589 5.27 29.31 -40.91
CA PRO A 589 3.91 29.81 -40.77
C PRO A 589 3.03 29.47 -41.97
N GLY A 590 1.87 28.85 -41.72
CA GLY A 590 0.92 28.42 -42.76
C GLY A 590 1.16 26.99 -43.28
N THR A 591 2.11 26.26 -42.71
CA THR A 591 2.35 24.83 -42.96
C THR A 591 2.27 24.03 -41.66
N VAL A 592 2.18 22.70 -41.76
CA VAL A 592 2.29 21.78 -40.61
C VAL A 592 3.74 21.44 -40.24
N HIS A 593 4.71 21.88 -41.05
CA HIS A 593 6.12 21.56 -40.89
C HIS A 593 6.85 22.69 -40.15
N ASP A 594 7.38 22.42 -38.95
CA ASP A 594 7.82 23.45 -37.99
C ASP A 594 9.20 24.07 -38.31
N CYS A 595 9.77 23.80 -39.49
CA CYS A 595 11.14 24.17 -39.86
C CYS A 595 12.17 23.72 -38.81
N THR A 596 12.07 22.48 -38.33
CA THR A 596 13.07 21.89 -37.44
C THR A 596 13.99 20.98 -38.22
N ASN A 597 15.28 20.97 -37.88
CA ASN A 597 16.24 20.05 -38.49
C ASN A 597 16.23 18.68 -37.81
N GLU A 598 15.80 18.62 -36.55
CA GLU A 598 15.88 17.40 -35.73
C GLU A 598 14.54 17.10 -35.01
N PRO A 599 13.67 16.28 -35.61
CA PRO A 599 13.80 15.68 -36.93
C PRO A 599 13.37 16.63 -38.05
N ASP A 600 13.75 16.25 -39.26
CA ASP A 600 13.20 16.77 -40.52
C ASP A 600 12.55 15.63 -41.30
N CYS A 601 11.45 15.92 -42.00
CA CYS A 601 10.79 14.94 -42.85
C CYS A 601 10.01 15.58 -43.99
N TYR A 602 10.06 14.98 -45.18
CA TYR A 602 9.24 15.44 -46.31
C TYR A 602 9.08 14.37 -47.39
N ILE A 603 8.03 14.50 -48.19
CA ILE A 603 7.78 13.66 -49.37
C ILE A 603 8.54 14.26 -50.54
N ARG A 604 9.56 13.56 -51.04
CA ARG A 604 10.46 14.01 -52.11
C ARG A 604 9.79 13.99 -53.47
N ARG A 605 9.05 12.92 -53.76
CA ARG A 605 8.29 12.72 -55.01
C ARG A 605 7.32 11.56 -54.87
N ILE A 606 6.30 11.56 -55.71
CA ILE A 606 5.33 10.48 -55.82
C ILE A 606 5.25 10.08 -57.30
N CYS A 607 5.49 8.82 -57.63
CA CYS A 607 5.54 8.37 -59.02
C CYS A 607 4.61 7.18 -59.26
N VAL A 608 3.81 7.29 -60.32
CA VAL A 608 2.91 6.25 -60.80
C VAL A 608 3.71 5.27 -61.65
N ASN A 609 3.51 3.97 -61.42
CA ASN A 609 4.11 2.90 -62.22
C ASN A 609 5.64 2.99 -62.37
N GLU A 610 6.34 3.40 -61.28
CA GLU A 610 7.81 3.56 -61.25
C GLU A 610 8.51 2.28 -61.74
N GLY A 611 9.50 2.45 -62.63
CA GLY A 611 10.27 1.37 -63.23
C GLY A 611 9.62 0.72 -64.46
N THR A 612 8.49 1.24 -64.93
CA THR A 612 7.80 0.75 -66.14
C THR A 612 7.83 1.79 -67.27
N ALA A 613 7.41 1.40 -68.47
CA ALA A 613 7.30 2.31 -69.62
C ALA A 613 6.23 3.42 -69.43
N GLY A 614 5.29 3.23 -68.49
CA GLY A 614 4.22 4.19 -68.18
C GLY A 614 4.51 5.08 -66.97
N GLU A 615 5.76 5.17 -66.53
CA GLU A 615 6.14 5.96 -65.37
C GLU A 615 5.90 7.47 -65.58
N TYR A 616 5.28 8.11 -64.59
CA TYR A 616 5.27 9.57 -64.46
C TYR A 616 5.12 9.96 -62.98
N CYS A 617 5.60 11.15 -62.60
CA CYS A 617 5.50 11.63 -61.23
C CYS A 617 4.46 12.74 -61.10
N ILE A 618 3.80 12.76 -59.94
CA ILE A 618 2.72 13.68 -59.60
C ILE A 618 3.22 14.69 -58.56
N SER A 619 2.59 15.86 -58.54
CA SER A 619 2.82 16.94 -57.60
C SER A 619 1.64 17.09 -56.64
N ALA A 620 1.80 17.94 -55.62
CA ALA A 620 0.69 18.31 -54.76
C ALA A 620 -0.47 18.91 -55.57
N CYS A 621 -1.70 18.57 -55.16
CA CYS A 621 -2.97 18.96 -55.78
C CYS A 621 -3.26 18.33 -57.16
N ASP A 622 -2.42 17.42 -57.66
CA ASP A 622 -2.71 16.73 -58.93
C ASP A 622 -3.92 15.80 -58.83
N MET A 623 -4.57 15.57 -59.97
CA MET A 623 -5.58 14.53 -60.16
C MET A 623 -4.99 13.39 -60.98
N VAL A 624 -5.04 12.19 -60.44
CA VAL A 624 -4.31 11.02 -60.96
C VAL A 624 -5.30 9.93 -61.30
N ARG A 625 -5.20 9.41 -62.52
CA ARG A 625 -5.95 8.23 -62.93
C ARG A 625 -5.14 6.98 -62.60
N LEU A 626 -5.69 6.09 -61.79
CA LEU A 626 -5.06 4.84 -61.36
C LEU A 626 -6.01 3.67 -61.62
N SER A 627 -5.52 2.61 -62.25
CA SER A 627 -6.19 1.31 -62.29
C SER A 627 -5.89 0.52 -61.01
N ALA A 628 -6.69 -0.51 -60.72
CA ALA A 628 -6.46 -1.40 -59.57
C ALA A 628 -5.04 -2.01 -59.56
N SER A 629 -4.46 -2.27 -60.74
CA SER A 629 -3.15 -2.89 -60.93
C SER A 629 -1.98 -1.91 -60.99
N ASP A 630 -2.26 -0.62 -61.14
CA ASP A 630 -1.20 0.40 -61.15
C ASP A 630 -0.55 0.51 -59.77
N THR A 631 0.64 1.08 -59.73
CA THR A 631 1.36 1.35 -58.49
C THR A 631 1.58 2.83 -58.29
N LEU A 632 1.66 3.23 -57.02
CA LEU A 632 2.03 4.57 -56.59
C LEU A 632 3.20 4.46 -55.63
N THR A 633 4.40 4.83 -56.07
CA THR A 633 5.61 4.85 -55.22
C THR A 633 5.79 6.22 -54.60
N VAL A 634 5.79 6.27 -53.28
CA VAL A 634 6.05 7.48 -52.48
C VAL A 634 7.50 7.45 -52.02
N HIS A 635 8.30 8.41 -52.46
CA HIS A 635 9.66 8.62 -51.97
C HIS A 635 9.64 9.71 -50.90
N PHE A 636 10.22 9.43 -49.75
CA PHE A 636 10.23 10.37 -48.63
C PHE A 636 11.58 10.35 -47.91
N SER A 637 11.74 11.32 -47.01
CA SER A 637 12.88 11.47 -46.13
C SER A 637 12.37 11.57 -44.70
N ALA A 638 13.03 10.89 -43.77
CA ALA A 638 12.85 11.09 -42.34
C ALA A 638 14.24 11.05 -41.71
N THR A 639 14.72 12.18 -41.22
CA THR A 639 16.12 12.35 -40.86
C THR A 639 16.31 13.12 -39.56
N VAL A 640 17.37 12.77 -38.84
CA VAL A 640 18.03 13.62 -37.84
C VAL A 640 19.44 13.84 -38.38
N PRO A 641 19.73 14.98 -39.04
CA PRO A 641 21.00 15.22 -39.72
C PRO A 641 22.18 15.21 -38.76
N ALA A 642 23.32 14.72 -39.26
CA ALA A 642 24.55 14.63 -38.49
C ALA A 642 25.21 16.01 -38.31
N THR A 643 24.91 16.68 -37.21
CA THR A 643 25.59 17.92 -36.75
C THR A 643 26.83 17.62 -35.90
N VAL A 644 27.29 16.36 -35.90
CA VAL A 644 28.58 15.75 -35.47
C VAL A 644 28.39 14.57 -34.49
N GLN A 645 27.26 14.44 -33.79
CA GLN A 645 26.88 13.24 -32.99
C GLN A 645 25.39 12.86 -33.02
N ASP A 646 24.53 13.64 -33.66
CA ASP A 646 23.08 13.45 -33.56
C ASP A 646 22.55 12.43 -34.55
N GLY A 647 22.19 11.27 -33.98
CA GLY A 647 21.56 10.13 -34.64
C GLY A 647 20.44 9.61 -33.75
N HIS A 648 19.61 10.50 -33.23
CA HIS A 648 18.58 10.15 -32.26
C HIS A 648 17.17 10.12 -32.85
N LEU A 649 17.01 9.68 -34.12
CA LEU A 649 15.68 9.47 -34.70
C LEU A 649 14.93 8.37 -33.93
N GLY A 650 13.78 8.68 -33.34
CA GLY A 650 12.95 7.70 -32.65
C GLY A 650 12.14 6.83 -33.59
N GLY A 651 11.67 7.44 -34.68
CA GLY A 651 10.92 6.77 -35.73
C GLY A 651 10.18 7.72 -36.63
N TYR A 652 9.44 7.13 -37.55
CA TYR A 652 8.52 7.84 -38.43
C TYR A 652 7.27 7.02 -38.70
N THR A 653 6.22 7.68 -39.16
CA THR A 653 4.97 7.06 -39.61
C THR A 653 4.46 7.75 -40.86
N LEU A 654 3.79 6.99 -41.73
CA LEU A 654 3.10 7.52 -42.90
C LEU A 654 1.65 7.03 -42.91
N PHE A 655 0.72 7.96 -43.03
CA PHE A 655 -0.72 7.68 -43.12
C PHE A 655 -1.31 8.30 -44.37
N ALA A 656 -2.39 7.71 -44.88
CA ALA A 656 -3.28 8.36 -45.82
C ALA A 656 -4.59 8.71 -45.12
N GLU A 657 -5.00 9.98 -45.16
CA GLU A 657 -6.30 10.46 -44.72
C GLU A 657 -7.18 10.75 -45.94
N TYR A 658 -8.45 10.35 -45.88
CA TYR A 658 -9.37 10.48 -47.02
C TYR A 658 -10.85 10.44 -46.58
N GLY A 659 -11.74 10.82 -47.48
CA GLY A 659 -13.19 10.80 -47.23
C GLY A 659 -13.60 11.59 -45.98
N VAL A 660 -14.57 11.07 -45.23
CA VAL A 660 -15.02 11.66 -43.96
C VAL A 660 -14.39 10.89 -42.81
N ALA A 661 -13.30 11.46 -42.26
CA ALA A 661 -12.58 10.92 -41.10
C ALA A 661 -12.09 9.47 -41.29
N GLN A 662 -11.68 9.09 -42.50
CA GLN A 662 -11.12 7.77 -42.79
C GLN A 662 -9.61 7.87 -42.94
N THR A 663 -8.91 6.85 -42.45
CA THR A 663 -7.46 6.77 -42.55
C THR A 663 -7.02 5.33 -42.81
N PHE A 664 -5.86 5.15 -43.42
CA PHE A 664 -5.14 3.89 -43.37
C PHE A 664 -3.64 4.14 -43.17
N GLN A 665 -2.98 3.20 -42.49
CA GLN A 665 -1.55 3.26 -42.23
C GLN A 665 -0.77 2.67 -43.39
N ILE A 666 0.25 3.39 -43.85
CA ILE A 666 1.15 2.97 -44.93
C ILE A 666 2.40 2.33 -44.33
N GLY A 667 2.93 1.29 -45.00
CA GLY A 667 4.18 0.64 -44.61
C GLY A 667 4.03 -0.51 -43.60
N THR A 668 2.80 -0.95 -43.33
CA THR A 668 2.49 -2.08 -42.41
C THR A 668 2.59 -3.47 -43.06
N GLY A 669 2.87 -3.53 -44.36
CA GLY A 669 2.76 -4.73 -45.19
C GLY A 669 1.37 -4.93 -45.80
N VAL A 670 0.31 -4.40 -45.19
CA VAL A 670 -1.05 -4.40 -45.77
C VAL A 670 -1.16 -3.37 -46.90
N HIS A 671 -0.68 -2.15 -46.63
CA HIS A 671 -0.61 -1.04 -47.60
C HIS A 671 0.86 -0.67 -47.84
N GLY A 672 1.51 -1.50 -48.66
CA GLY A 672 2.94 -1.41 -48.93
C GLY A 672 3.82 -1.74 -47.73
N ALA A 673 5.10 -1.95 -48.00
CA ALA A 673 6.15 -2.06 -46.99
C ALA A 673 7.21 -0.99 -47.26
N PHE A 674 7.74 -0.37 -46.20
CA PHE A 674 8.85 0.56 -46.35
C PHE A 674 10.08 -0.17 -46.91
N SER A 675 10.81 0.52 -47.77
CA SER A 675 11.99 -0.01 -48.46
C SER A 675 13.07 1.04 -48.60
N ALA A 676 14.31 0.57 -48.73
CA ALA A 676 15.49 1.41 -48.86
C ALA A 676 15.46 2.29 -50.12
N ASP A 677 15.88 3.56 -50.00
CA ASP A 677 15.99 4.47 -51.14
C ASP A 677 17.00 5.64 -50.94
N PRO A 678 18.32 5.40 -50.79
CA PRO A 678 19.02 4.11 -50.75
C PRO A 678 19.34 3.62 -49.33
N THR A 679 18.81 4.26 -48.27
CA THR A 679 19.14 3.95 -46.88
C THR A 679 18.66 2.56 -46.46
N PHE A 680 19.57 1.70 -46.01
CA PHE A 680 19.28 0.30 -45.71
C PHE A 680 18.53 0.09 -44.38
N GLU A 681 18.84 0.89 -43.36
CA GLU A 681 18.18 0.88 -42.06
C GLU A 681 16.83 1.61 -42.17
N VAL A 682 15.86 0.91 -42.75
CA VAL A 682 14.52 1.40 -43.06
C VAL A 682 13.79 1.86 -41.80
N GLY A 683 13.95 1.21 -40.64
CA GLY A 683 13.04 1.40 -39.50
C GLY A 683 11.71 0.67 -39.75
N PRO A 684 10.54 1.24 -39.44
CA PRO A 684 10.25 2.64 -39.11
C PRO A 684 10.55 3.08 -37.66
N THR A 685 10.91 2.16 -36.77
CA THR A 685 11.30 2.51 -35.38
C THR A 685 12.80 2.34 -35.14
N TYR A 686 13.32 3.01 -34.10
CA TYR A 686 14.73 2.83 -33.70
C TYR A 686 15.10 1.37 -33.43
N LEU A 687 14.24 0.62 -32.75
CA LEU A 687 14.47 -0.79 -32.45
C LEU A 687 14.56 -1.65 -33.72
N GLU A 688 13.69 -1.41 -34.70
CA GLU A 688 13.74 -2.08 -36.00
C GLU A 688 15.00 -1.69 -36.77
N ALA A 689 15.37 -0.41 -36.77
CA ALA A 689 16.60 0.07 -37.40
C ALA A 689 17.85 -0.60 -36.80
N LEU A 690 17.92 -0.77 -35.48
CA LEU A 690 18.99 -1.53 -34.83
C LEU A 690 19.05 -2.98 -35.33
N SER A 691 17.88 -3.64 -35.47
CA SER A 691 17.82 -5.00 -36.02
C SER A 691 18.25 -5.11 -37.48
N GLN A 692 18.20 -3.98 -38.21
CA GLN A 692 18.61 -3.84 -39.61
C GLN A 692 20.07 -3.40 -39.77
N GLY A 693 20.80 -3.15 -38.66
CA GLY A 693 22.23 -2.82 -38.68
C GLY A 693 22.58 -1.40 -38.23
N ALA A 694 21.62 -0.60 -37.79
CA ALA A 694 21.91 0.76 -37.30
C ALA A 694 22.89 0.71 -36.11
N PRO A 695 23.92 1.57 -36.09
CA PRO A 695 24.96 1.54 -35.08
C PRO A 695 24.45 2.14 -33.76
N ARG A 696 24.11 1.31 -32.78
CA ARG A 696 23.72 1.74 -31.43
C ARG A 696 24.77 2.73 -30.82
N PRO A 697 24.38 3.83 -30.14
CA PRO A 697 23.02 4.29 -29.88
C PRO A 697 22.51 5.24 -30.97
N HIS A 698 22.89 5.08 -32.24
CA HIS A 698 22.61 6.02 -33.32
C HIS A 698 21.79 5.40 -34.45
N TRP A 699 20.78 6.14 -34.89
CA TRP A 699 20.03 5.97 -36.13
C TRP A 699 19.65 7.36 -36.65
N TYR A 700 20.20 7.70 -37.80
CA TYR A 700 20.07 9.02 -38.43
C TYR A 700 18.81 9.14 -39.29
N GLY A 701 18.11 8.01 -39.50
CA GLY A 701 17.13 7.90 -40.57
C GLY A 701 17.78 7.98 -41.94
N GLY A 702 17.02 8.46 -42.91
CA GLY A 702 17.49 8.63 -44.27
C GLY A 702 16.36 8.75 -45.27
N HIS A 703 16.59 8.16 -46.43
CA HIS A 703 15.71 8.24 -47.58
C HIS A 703 15.11 6.87 -47.87
N TYR A 704 13.79 6.86 -47.99
CA TYR A 704 13.00 5.65 -48.07
C TYR A 704 11.94 5.79 -49.15
N LYS A 705 11.37 4.64 -49.53
CA LYS A 705 10.20 4.61 -50.37
C LYS A 705 9.23 3.52 -49.96
N VAL A 706 7.98 3.70 -50.34
CA VAL A 706 6.93 2.69 -50.20
C VAL A 706 6.10 2.66 -51.47
N THR A 707 5.79 1.46 -51.94
CA THR A 707 4.96 1.26 -53.12
C THR A 707 3.57 0.78 -52.70
N LEU A 708 2.58 1.58 -53.06
CA LEU A 708 1.16 1.29 -52.88
C LEU A 708 0.58 0.75 -54.19
N ARG A 709 -0.50 -0.03 -54.10
CA ARG A 709 -1.29 -0.48 -55.25
C ARG A 709 -2.46 0.48 -55.47
N GLY A 710 -2.91 0.63 -56.71
CA GLY A 710 -4.14 1.34 -57.01
C GLY A 710 -5.35 0.79 -56.24
N SER A 711 -5.35 -0.53 -55.97
CA SER A 711 -6.35 -1.18 -55.12
C SER A 711 -6.35 -0.74 -53.65
N ASP A 712 -5.26 -0.18 -53.12
CA ASP A 712 -5.19 0.33 -51.75
C ASP A 712 -6.03 1.63 -51.60
N PHE A 713 -6.38 2.26 -52.72
CA PHE A 713 -7.27 3.43 -52.79
C PHE A 713 -8.67 2.98 -53.19
N ASP A 714 -9.53 2.77 -52.19
CA ASP A 714 -10.82 2.07 -52.34
C ASP A 714 -11.96 2.92 -52.92
N ARG A 715 -11.69 4.19 -53.23
CA ARG A 715 -12.65 5.15 -53.80
C ARG A 715 -11.96 6.30 -54.51
N CYS A 716 -12.71 6.94 -55.41
CA CYS A 716 -12.29 8.20 -56.01
C CYS A 716 -12.46 9.34 -55.00
N CYS A 717 -11.36 9.86 -54.47
CA CYS A 717 -11.38 10.90 -53.44
C CYS A 717 -10.07 11.69 -53.44
N ALA A 718 -10.06 12.81 -52.71
CA ALA A 718 -8.84 13.46 -52.28
C ALA A 718 -8.22 12.65 -51.13
N TYR A 719 -6.92 12.40 -51.24
CA TYR A 719 -6.11 11.75 -50.23
C TYR A 719 -5.05 12.74 -49.74
N ILE A 720 -4.79 12.74 -48.45
CA ILE A 720 -3.70 13.48 -47.82
C ILE A 720 -2.72 12.45 -47.26
N LEU A 721 -1.48 12.45 -47.76
CA LEU A 721 -0.40 11.68 -47.16
C LEU A 721 0.22 12.50 -46.04
N ARG A 722 0.21 11.97 -44.82
CA ARG A 722 0.79 12.59 -43.62
C ARG A 722 1.99 11.80 -43.16
N LEU A 723 3.17 12.37 -43.38
CA LEU A 723 4.44 11.87 -42.88
C LEU A 723 4.75 12.56 -41.55
N LYS A 724 5.09 11.79 -40.53
CA LYS A 724 5.55 12.30 -39.24
C LYS A 724 6.86 11.64 -38.88
N ALA A 725 7.84 12.41 -38.44
CA ALA A 725 9.09 11.90 -37.85
C ALA A 725 9.24 12.47 -36.44
N TRP A 726 9.89 11.73 -35.54
CA TRP A 726 10.19 12.21 -34.18
C TRP A 726 11.59 11.79 -33.73
N LYS A 727 12.20 12.62 -32.90
CA LYS A 727 13.45 12.35 -32.19
C LYS A 727 13.15 11.57 -30.90
N ARG A 728 13.99 10.60 -30.52
CA ARG A 728 13.88 9.90 -29.23
C ARG A 728 14.63 10.70 -28.18
N THR A 729 13.93 11.46 -27.37
CA THR A 729 14.52 12.14 -26.22
C THR A 729 13.79 11.74 -24.93
N ALA A 730 14.48 11.82 -23.80
CA ALA A 730 13.98 11.45 -22.48
C ALA A 730 13.76 12.69 -21.62
N ASN A 731 12.52 12.84 -21.17
CA ASN A 731 12.11 13.65 -20.05
C ASN A 731 10.81 13.01 -19.55
N CYS A 732 9.81 13.79 -19.12
CA CYS A 732 8.52 13.27 -18.66
C CYS A 732 7.46 13.08 -19.77
N GLY A 733 7.80 13.31 -21.04
CA GLY A 733 6.88 13.23 -22.19
C GLY A 733 7.13 12.06 -23.14
N ALA A 734 6.12 11.71 -23.93
CA ALA A 734 6.26 10.73 -25.01
C ALA A 734 7.10 11.33 -26.15
N PRO A 735 8.18 10.66 -26.63
CA PRO A 735 9.09 11.26 -27.61
C PRO A 735 8.40 11.70 -28.91
N SER A 736 7.41 10.94 -29.36
CA SER A 736 6.63 11.22 -30.57
C SER A 736 5.77 12.48 -30.51
N LEU A 737 5.63 13.09 -29.34
CA LEU A 737 4.83 14.30 -29.10
C LEU A 737 5.68 15.50 -28.68
N THR A 738 6.98 15.32 -28.46
CA THR A 738 7.85 16.40 -28.01
C THR A 738 8.65 17.01 -29.16
N HIS A 739 9.59 16.26 -29.72
CA HIS A 739 10.48 16.72 -30.78
C HIS A 739 10.10 15.97 -32.05
N PHE A 740 9.12 16.50 -32.77
CA PHE A 740 8.61 15.92 -33.99
C PHE A 740 8.49 16.96 -35.08
N ASN A 741 8.29 16.48 -36.30
CA ASN A 741 7.97 17.30 -37.44
C ASN A 741 7.02 16.53 -38.36
N GLU A 742 6.23 17.25 -39.15
CA GLU A 742 5.18 16.67 -39.99
C GLU A 742 5.19 17.28 -41.39
N PHE A 743 4.87 16.47 -42.40
CA PHE A 743 4.76 16.89 -43.78
C PHE A 743 3.52 16.27 -44.43
N GLU A 744 2.74 17.11 -45.10
CA GLU A 744 1.48 16.70 -45.73
C GLU A 744 1.48 17.01 -47.22
N VAL A 745 1.03 16.05 -48.04
CA VAL A 745 0.78 16.24 -49.47
C VAL A 745 -0.60 15.71 -49.82
N ALA A 746 -1.41 16.57 -50.43
CA ALA A 746 -2.74 16.21 -50.93
C ALA A 746 -2.72 15.96 -52.44
N PHE A 747 -3.47 14.97 -52.92
CA PHE A 747 -3.76 14.74 -54.34
C PHE A 747 -5.07 13.97 -54.48
N THR A 748 -5.64 13.93 -55.68
CA THR A 748 -6.90 13.22 -55.96
C THR A 748 -6.63 11.98 -56.78
N ILE A 749 -7.25 10.87 -56.39
CA ILE A 749 -7.21 9.62 -57.16
C ILE A 749 -8.57 9.42 -57.83
N LEU A 750 -8.52 9.13 -59.13
CA LEU A 750 -9.65 8.76 -59.95
C LEU A 750 -9.44 7.33 -60.47
N ARG A 751 -10.38 6.45 -60.13
CA ARG A 751 -10.42 5.05 -60.56
C ARG A 751 -11.64 4.84 -61.44
N PRO A 752 -11.48 4.62 -62.76
CA PRO A 752 -12.60 4.53 -63.70
C PRO A 752 -13.68 3.53 -63.30
N GLU A 753 -13.27 2.42 -62.71
CA GLU A 753 -14.12 1.36 -62.20
C GLU A 753 -14.93 1.74 -60.94
N LEU A 754 -14.50 2.77 -60.19
CA LEU A 754 -15.17 3.24 -58.97
C LEU A 754 -15.95 4.54 -59.19
N CYS A 755 -15.57 5.36 -60.16
CA CYS A 755 -16.24 6.62 -60.50
C CYS A 755 -16.36 6.81 -62.02
N PRO A 756 -17.10 5.93 -62.72
CA PRO A 756 -17.21 5.97 -64.18
C PRO A 756 -17.81 7.29 -64.70
N ASP A 757 -18.64 7.95 -63.91
CA ASP A 757 -19.26 9.23 -64.26
C ASP A 757 -18.28 10.41 -64.24
N VAL A 758 -17.19 10.31 -63.47
CA VAL A 758 -16.17 11.35 -63.31
C VAL A 758 -14.92 11.05 -64.13
N CYS A 759 -14.58 9.77 -64.29
CA CYS A 759 -13.39 9.31 -64.99
C CYS A 759 -13.71 8.11 -65.91
N PRO A 760 -14.40 8.32 -67.04
CA PRO A 760 -14.79 7.22 -67.94
C PRO A 760 -13.56 6.56 -68.58
N GLU A 761 -13.56 5.24 -68.76
CA GLU A 761 -12.60 4.46 -69.55
C GLU A 761 -12.26 5.17 -70.87
N PRO A 762 -10.98 5.30 -71.28
CA PRO A 762 -10.68 5.87 -72.58
C PRO A 762 -11.32 5.00 -73.68
N ASP A 763 -12.19 5.60 -74.50
CA ASP A 763 -12.80 4.95 -75.66
C ASP A 763 -11.69 4.50 -76.64
N GLU A 764 -11.35 3.21 -76.69
CA GLU A 764 -10.39 2.65 -77.67
C GLU A 764 -10.80 2.88 -79.14
N ASN A 765 -12.03 3.36 -79.38
CA ASN A 765 -12.60 3.60 -80.71
C ASN A 765 -12.65 5.08 -81.15
N LYS A 766 -11.99 6.01 -80.44
CA LYS A 766 -11.84 7.41 -80.89
C LYS A 766 -10.36 7.80 -80.94
N GLY A 767 -9.66 7.27 -81.95
CA GLY A 767 -8.37 7.74 -82.43
C GLY A 767 -8.52 8.67 -83.62
#